data_AF-A0A9J6Z945-F1
#
_entry.id   AF-A0A9J6Z945-F1
#
_cell.length_a   1.000
_cell.length_b   1.000
_cell.length_c   1.000
_cell.angle_alpha   90.00
_cell.angle_beta   90.00
_cell.angle_gamma   90.00
#
_symmetry.space_group_name_H-M   'P 1'
#
loop_
_entity.id
_entity.type
_entity.pdbx_description
1 polymer ?
#
loop_
_entity_poly.entity_id
_entity_poly.type
_entity_poly.pdbx_seq_one_letter_code
_entity_poly.pdbx_strand_id
1 'polypeptide(L)'
;MIISSKRNIVILLVVSLFMALITYSGGETAAAETHHWKHYVEAQKLMGKGKYKEAIVHLVAANKQSKQAGYLRLLAEAYEKDGQFQNAANTYYEEAEIHRVLGEKSGDMNTYFAVLAMADALNTEIEIYIQDNIPIQSSTKLAKFEPENGMYIGAFIEKDSGVEDKKGLKFKAFNELSGKQHAVYFNYHRYGADFPHIWASQVKAEGGAIHLALQPESGLANVKDDESLRKFARDAQAAGVPVFLRFASEMNGSWVTWSGNPKLYIEKFRLVSKVMKEEAPNVAMVWSPAANPKRNINDYYPGDDYVDWIGLSIYSVKYFNGNVSTPADQVNPLDSLDYVYQEYSDRKPIMISEYGATHFSKAGNTTTTNFAITKMNMLYHGAKLKYPRLKGINWFSLNTLTDSHSADRSLNNFSLTENSSVLSAYKQMIKDPYYLNSVVGIDNTASKTPLKQSVTAIEDQAIRGSVTGIAWVKTYDPYIGKVVFAIDGKQVAQRNQYPYSFPLDTATLTKGSHKLQVTVYDSKGREASKKTVNFKVGNAVGDISEGQVKMYLNEKYVHTNKGKTELPVAPFVRDNRTLVPLRFISGVLGADVAWNGKAKSITIKGASTIVLTEGSKKGLVNGKEVKLDVAPINIQGTTFVPLRFVNENLGGNINFDSKEGSILVSAKAK
;
A
#
# COMPACT_ATOMS: atom_id res chain seq x y z
N MET A 1 29.32 35.14 31.20
CA MET A 1 30.11 36.38 31.32
C MET A 1 30.64 36.72 29.93
N ILE A 2 30.13 37.79 29.32
CA ILE A 2 30.83 38.79 28.48
C ILE A 2 31.53 38.33 27.14
N ILE A 3 31.00 38.92 26.04
CA ILE A 3 31.60 39.32 24.73
C ILE A 3 31.65 38.34 23.53
N SER A 4 30.68 38.55 22.62
CA SER A 4 30.80 38.89 21.18
C SER A 4 31.99 38.36 20.34
N SER A 5 31.65 37.65 19.25
CA SER A 5 32.36 37.80 17.97
C SER A 5 31.41 37.64 16.77
N LYS A 6 31.33 38.66 15.91
CA LYS A 6 30.85 38.57 14.53
C LYS A 6 31.86 37.76 13.70
N ARG A 7 31.39 36.87 12.81
CA ARG A 7 31.96 36.67 11.45
C ARG A 7 31.06 35.79 10.58
N ASN A 8 30.92 36.24 9.34
CA ASN A 8 30.20 35.66 8.22
C ASN A 8 30.59 34.20 7.96
N ILE A 9 29.61 33.35 7.60
CA ILE A 9 29.85 32.06 6.94
C ILE A 9 29.11 32.05 5.59
N VAL A 10 29.89 31.67 4.60
CA VAL A 10 29.72 31.68 3.16
C VAL A 10 28.83 30.50 2.72
N ILE A 11 27.96 30.76 1.74
CA ILE A 11 27.20 29.77 0.97
C ILE A 11 28.18 29.03 0.05
N LEU A 12 28.37 27.71 0.24
CA LEU A 12 29.07 26.86 -0.72
C LEU A 12 28.08 26.36 -1.78
N LEU A 13 28.18 26.94 -2.97
CA LEU A 13 27.71 26.37 -4.23
C LEU A 13 28.81 25.43 -4.75
N VAL A 14 28.53 24.13 -4.82
CA VAL A 14 29.41 23.18 -5.51
C VAL A 14 28.89 22.99 -6.92
N VAL A 15 29.54 23.66 -7.88
CA VAL A 15 29.46 23.36 -9.32
C VAL A 15 30.61 22.40 -9.62
N SER A 16 30.31 21.14 -9.88
CA SER A 16 31.31 20.16 -10.31
C SER A 16 31.51 20.26 -11.82
N LEU A 17 32.52 21.04 -12.23
CA LEU A 17 33.09 21.01 -13.58
C LEU A 17 34.07 19.82 -13.65
N PHE A 18 33.82 18.84 -14.51
CA PHE A 18 34.84 17.85 -14.90
C PHE A 18 35.46 18.28 -16.23
N MET A 19 36.70 18.75 -16.20
CA MET A 19 37.59 18.84 -17.37
C MET A 19 38.63 17.73 -17.26
N ALA A 20 38.62 16.80 -18.22
CA ALA A 20 39.77 15.93 -18.47
C ALA A 20 40.76 16.69 -19.36
N LEU A 21 41.91 17.10 -18.79
CA LEU A 21 43.05 17.56 -19.57
C LEU A 21 43.77 16.35 -20.16
N ILE A 22 43.71 16.18 -21.48
CA ILE A 22 44.77 15.54 -22.24
C ILE A 22 45.59 16.69 -22.86
N THR A 23 46.85 16.78 -22.45
CA THR A 23 47.83 17.70 -23.03
C THR A 23 48.13 17.27 -24.47
N TYR A 24 47.75 18.10 -25.45
CA TYR A 24 48.40 18.11 -26.75
C TYR A 24 48.55 19.56 -27.22
N SER A 25 49.79 19.92 -27.50
CA SER A 25 50.24 21.23 -27.96
C SER A 25 49.85 21.50 -29.41
N GLY A 26 49.42 22.73 -29.69
CA GLY A 26 49.60 23.41 -30.98
C GLY A 26 48.63 23.01 -32.10
N GLY A 27 47.76 23.94 -32.48
CA GLY A 27 47.01 23.87 -33.73
C GLY A 27 45.66 24.58 -33.64
N GLU A 28 45.59 25.80 -34.14
CA GLU A 28 44.32 26.46 -34.45
C GLU A 28 43.50 25.59 -35.39
N THR A 29 42.36 25.10 -34.90
CA THR A 29 41.20 24.83 -35.74
C THR A 29 39.98 25.28 -34.97
N ALA A 30 39.27 26.29 -35.50
CA ALA A 30 37.92 26.62 -35.10
C ALA A 30 37.05 25.37 -35.27
N ALA A 31 36.84 24.63 -34.19
CA ALA A 31 35.90 23.53 -34.16
C ALA A 31 34.52 24.12 -34.48
N ALA A 32 33.91 23.68 -35.59
CA ALA A 32 32.58 24.06 -35.97
C ALA A 32 31.65 23.94 -34.75
N GLU A 33 31.11 25.06 -34.25
CA GLU A 33 30.19 25.04 -33.11
C GLU A 33 29.10 23.99 -33.39
N THR A 34 29.15 22.90 -32.64
CA THR A 34 28.26 21.76 -32.77
C THR A 34 26.82 22.25 -32.73
N HIS A 35 26.00 21.85 -33.72
CA HIS A 35 24.66 22.39 -33.95
C HIS A 35 23.75 22.37 -32.71
N HIS A 36 23.93 21.40 -31.80
CA HIS A 36 23.20 21.31 -30.54
C HIS A 36 23.50 22.46 -29.56
N TRP A 37 24.73 22.98 -29.54
CA TRP A 37 25.12 24.09 -28.67
C TRP A 37 24.38 25.38 -29.05
N LYS A 38 24.22 25.64 -30.36
CA LYS A 38 23.44 26.78 -30.85
C LYS A 38 21.98 26.70 -30.41
N HIS A 39 21.40 25.51 -30.47
CA HIS A 39 20.04 25.30 -29.95
C HIS A 39 19.97 25.56 -28.43
N TYR A 40 20.90 25.03 -27.65
CA TYR A 40 20.92 25.21 -26.20
C TYR A 40 21.06 26.70 -25.80
N VAL A 41 21.98 27.44 -26.43
CA VAL A 41 22.20 28.87 -26.15
C VAL A 41 20.98 29.72 -26.52
N GLU A 42 20.37 29.49 -27.69
CA GLU A 42 19.15 30.21 -28.05
C GLU A 42 18.00 29.87 -27.11
N ALA A 43 17.88 28.61 -26.67
CA ALA A 43 16.89 28.23 -25.67
C ALA A 43 17.08 28.96 -24.34
N GLN A 44 18.31 29.11 -23.84
CA GLN A 44 18.58 29.87 -22.61
C GLN A 44 18.12 31.33 -22.72
N LYS A 45 18.38 31.97 -23.86
CA LYS A 45 17.92 33.33 -24.15
C LYS A 45 16.40 33.42 -24.21
N LEU A 46 15.72 32.45 -24.82
CA LEU A 46 14.27 32.37 -24.88
C LEU A 46 13.65 32.15 -23.48
N MET A 47 14.27 31.28 -22.66
CA MET A 47 13.90 31.07 -21.26
C MET A 47 13.96 32.38 -20.46
N GLY A 48 15.03 33.16 -20.60
CA GLY A 48 15.19 34.46 -19.95
C GLY A 48 14.16 35.52 -20.38
N LYS A 49 13.53 35.34 -21.55
CA LYS A 49 12.45 36.19 -22.07
C LYS A 49 11.04 35.68 -21.74
N GLY A 50 10.92 34.59 -20.99
CA GLY A 50 9.63 33.95 -20.70
C GLY A 50 8.99 33.22 -21.89
N LYS A 51 9.77 32.95 -22.95
CA LYS A 51 9.29 32.34 -24.19
C LYS A 51 9.46 30.82 -24.19
N TYR A 52 8.77 30.16 -23.26
CA TYR A 52 9.00 28.74 -22.96
C TYR A 52 8.69 27.79 -24.11
N LYS A 53 7.58 28.00 -24.85
CA LYS A 53 7.24 27.18 -26.03
C LYS A 53 8.32 27.20 -27.11
N GLU A 54 8.88 28.38 -27.38
CA GLU A 54 9.97 28.54 -28.34
C GLU A 54 11.25 27.88 -27.82
N ALA A 55 11.57 28.05 -26.53
CA ALA A 55 12.73 27.39 -25.90
C ALA A 55 12.65 25.86 -25.97
N ILE A 56 11.46 25.27 -25.75
CA ILE A 56 11.23 23.82 -25.83
C ILE A 56 11.61 23.27 -27.20
N VAL A 57 11.26 23.96 -28.30
CA VAL A 57 11.60 23.52 -29.67
C VAL A 57 13.11 23.38 -29.83
N HIS A 58 13.87 24.38 -29.36
CA HIS A 58 15.33 24.33 -29.40
C HIS A 58 15.90 23.25 -28.48
N LEU A 59 15.38 23.09 -27.26
CA LEU A 59 15.87 22.10 -26.29
C LEU A 59 15.60 20.65 -26.73
N VAL A 60 14.46 20.39 -27.38
CA VAL A 60 14.18 19.09 -28.01
C VAL A 60 15.19 18.81 -29.14
N ALA A 61 15.49 19.81 -29.97
CA ALA A 61 16.48 19.67 -31.04
C ALA A 61 17.89 19.43 -30.50
N ALA A 62 18.29 20.11 -29.41
CA ALA A 62 19.56 19.92 -28.73
C ALA A 62 19.67 18.50 -28.14
N ASN A 63 18.67 18.04 -27.38
CA ASN A 63 18.66 16.72 -26.76
C ASN A 63 18.62 15.57 -27.78
N LYS A 64 18.00 15.77 -28.96
CA LYS A 64 18.03 14.79 -30.06
C LYS A 64 19.43 14.59 -30.63
N GLN A 65 20.27 15.62 -30.59
CA GLN A 65 21.63 15.59 -31.13
C GLN A 65 22.66 15.17 -30.06
N SER A 66 22.46 15.57 -28.81
CA SER A 66 23.32 15.19 -27.68
C SER A 66 22.50 15.16 -26.40
N LYS A 67 22.38 13.98 -25.79
CA LYS A 67 21.61 13.80 -24.55
C LYS A 67 22.50 14.06 -23.34
N GLN A 68 22.30 15.19 -22.68
CA GLN A 68 23.11 15.64 -21.53
C GLN A 68 22.22 16.02 -20.36
N ALA A 69 22.67 15.76 -19.13
CA ALA A 69 21.89 16.08 -17.92
C ALA A 69 21.49 17.57 -17.87
N GLY A 70 22.40 18.49 -18.22
CA GLY A 70 22.08 19.94 -18.27
C GLY A 70 21.05 20.32 -19.34
N TYR A 71 20.99 19.61 -20.47
CA TYR A 71 20.01 19.88 -21.53
C TYR A 71 18.65 19.32 -21.16
N LEU A 72 18.61 18.15 -20.51
CA LEU A 72 17.38 17.56 -19.97
C LEU A 72 16.84 18.43 -18.83
N ARG A 73 17.71 18.91 -17.93
CA ARG A 73 17.36 19.83 -16.85
C ARG A 73 16.64 21.07 -17.37
N LEU A 74 17.26 21.77 -18.33
CA LEU A 74 16.69 23.00 -18.88
C LEU A 74 15.40 22.72 -19.70
N LEU A 75 15.30 21.56 -20.37
CA LEU A 75 14.08 21.13 -21.05
C LEU A 75 12.93 20.86 -20.07
N ALA A 76 13.20 20.17 -18.97
CA ALA A 76 12.23 19.90 -17.93
C ALA A 76 11.71 21.20 -17.30
N GLU A 77 12.60 22.13 -16.96
CA GLU A 77 12.23 23.47 -16.47
C GLU A 77 11.39 24.26 -17.48
N ALA A 78 11.71 24.15 -18.78
CA ALA A 78 10.93 24.81 -19.83
C ALA A 78 9.51 24.22 -19.94
N TYR A 79 9.38 22.89 -19.88
CA TYR A 79 8.09 22.21 -19.82
C TYR A 79 7.27 22.61 -18.59
N GLU A 80 7.89 22.68 -17.41
CA GLU A 80 7.22 23.09 -16.18
C GLU A 80 6.68 24.51 -16.28
N LYS A 81 7.50 25.46 -16.77
CA LYS A 81 7.11 26.86 -16.95
C LYS A 81 6.04 27.06 -18.02
N ASP A 82 5.97 26.19 -19.02
CA ASP A 82 4.89 26.17 -20.03
C ASP A 82 3.62 25.44 -19.52
N GLY A 83 3.69 24.75 -18.37
CA GLY A 83 2.58 23.99 -17.80
C GLY A 83 2.42 22.58 -18.35
N GLN A 84 3.44 22.04 -19.03
CA GLN A 84 3.51 20.67 -19.53
C GLN A 84 4.13 19.73 -18.48
N PHE A 85 3.51 19.61 -17.30
CA PHE A 85 4.11 18.95 -16.14
C PHE A 85 4.48 17.47 -16.35
N GLN A 86 3.66 16.70 -17.08
CA GLN A 86 4.01 15.31 -17.38
C GLN A 86 5.25 15.22 -18.28
N ASN A 87 5.41 16.13 -19.24
CA ASN A 87 6.61 16.19 -20.09
C ASN A 87 7.84 16.58 -19.26
N ALA A 88 7.69 17.50 -18.31
CA ALA A 88 8.73 17.84 -17.35
C ALA A 88 9.13 16.62 -16.49
N ALA A 89 8.16 15.91 -15.91
CA ALA A 89 8.39 14.69 -15.12
C ALA A 89 9.15 13.62 -15.92
N ASN A 90 8.68 13.30 -17.13
CA ASN A 90 9.34 12.35 -18.03
C ASN A 90 10.79 12.77 -18.32
N THR A 91 11.02 14.05 -18.57
CA THR A 91 12.37 14.59 -18.83
C THR A 91 13.27 14.50 -17.60
N TYR A 92 12.75 14.76 -16.39
CA TYR A 92 13.50 14.57 -15.15
C TYR A 92 13.82 13.11 -14.88
N TYR A 93 12.93 12.15 -15.19
CA TYR A 93 13.28 10.73 -15.09
C TYR A 93 14.46 10.36 -16.02
N GLU A 94 14.48 10.91 -17.24
CA GLU A 94 15.61 10.71 -18.15
C GLU A 94 16.92 11.33 -17.62
N GLU A 95 16.86 12.49 -16.98
CA GLU A 95 18.01 13.10 -16.30
C GLU A 95 18.46 12.27 -15.10
N ALA A 96 17.53 11.80 -14.28
CA ALA A 96 17.79 10.97 -13.12
C ALA A 96 18.56 9.70 -13.52
N GLU A 97 18.18 9.06 -14.62
CA GLU A 97 18.88 7.86 -15.10
C GLU A 97 20.36 8.10 -15.44
N ILE A 98 20.71 9.27 -15.97
CA ILE A 98 22.11 9.67 -16.17
C ILE A 98 22.84 9.72 -14.81
N HIS A 99 22.20 10.32 -13.81
CA HIS A 99 22.77 10.41 -12.46
C HIS A 99 22.82 9.07 -11.74
N ARG A 100 21.89 8.14 -12.00
CA ARG A 100 21.93 6.76 -11.47
C ARG A 100 23.21 6.06 -11.92
N VAL A 101 23.47 6.08 -13.22
CA VAL A 101 24.66 5.43 -13.81
C VAL A 101 25.97 6.04 -13.30
N LEU A 102 26.01 7.35 -13.05
CA LEU A 102 27.16 8.02 -12.44
C LEU A 102 27.31 7.66 -10.96
N GLY A 103 26.21 7.68 -10.20
CA GLY A 103 26.18 7.40 -8.78
C GLY A 103 26.54 5.95 -8.44
N GLU A 104 26.11 4.98 -9.25
CA GLU A 104 26.52 3.57 -9.10
C GLU A 104 28.01 3.35 -9.26
N LYS A 105 28.69 4.20 -10.05
CA LYS A 105 30.14 4.15 -10.21
C LYS A 105 30.89 4.88 -9.09
N SER A 106 30.35 5.99 -8.59
CA SER A 106 31.01 6.82 -7.57
C SER A 106 30.66 6.42 -6.14
N GLY A 107 29.57 5.69 -5.93
CA GLY A 107 28.96 5.42 -4.62
C GLY A 107 28.07 6.55 -4.09
N ASP A 108 27.90 7.66 -4.84
CA ASP A 108 27.07 8.81 -4.44
C ASP A 108 25.78 8.89 -5.26
N MET A 109 24.67 8.45 -4.66
CA MET A 109 23.34 8.45 -5.27
C MET A 109 22.52 9.71 -4.96
N ASN A 110 23.09 10.72 -4.29
CA ASN A 110 22.33 11.88 -3.82
C ASN A 110 21.67 12.66 -4.96
N THR A 111 22.41 12.91 -6.05
CA THR A 111 21.86 13.64 -7.21
C THR A 111 20.76 12.83 -7.89
N TYR A 112 20.93 11.51 -8.05
CA TYR A 112 19.89 10.63 -8.60
C TYR A 112 18.58 10.78 -7.84
N PHE A 113 18.62 10.63 -6.51
CA PHE A 113 17.42 10.75 -5.68
C PHE A 113 16.83 12.16 -5.68
N ALA A 114 17.66 13.21 -5.77
CA ALA A 114 17.19 14.59 -5.87
C ALA A 114 16.43 14.85 -7.18
N VAL A 115 16.96 14.38 -8.32
CA VAL A 115 16.28 14.53 -9.62
C VAL A 115 15.03 13.64 -9.69
N LEU A 116 15.11 12.42 -9.15
CA LEU A 116 13.96 11.52 -9.06
C LEU A 116 12.80 12.17 -8.27
N ALA A 117 13.10 12.80 -7.12
CA ALA A 117 12.09 13.52 -6.34
C ALA A 117 11.45 14.69 -7.11
N MET A 118 12.18 15.35 -8.00
CA MET A 118 11.63 16.40 -8.88
C MET A 118 10.70 15.80 -9.95
N ALA A 119 11.08 14.66 -10.53
CA ALA A 119 10.22 13.94 -11.45
C ALA A 119 8.92 13.50 -10.77
N ASP A 120 9.03 12.84 -9.61
CA ASP A 120 7.91 12.34 -8.82
C ASP A 120 6.94 13.45 -8.41
N ALA A 121 7.46 14.64 -8.07
CA ALA A 121 6.65 15.81 -7.70
C ALA A 121 5.79 16.35 -8.84
N LEU A 122 6.18 16.09 -10.11
CA LEU A 122 5.47 16.56 -11.30
C LEU A 122 4.66 15.44 -11.97
N ASN A 123 4.97 14.19 -11.65
CA ASN A 123 4.39 13.01 -12.29
C ASN A 123 2.89 12.89 -12.01
N THR A 124 2.13 12.55 -13.05
CA THR A 124 0.73 12.16 -12.92
C THR A 124 0.56 10.66 -13.16
N GLU A 125 0.11 9.96 -12.12
CA GLU A 125 -0.17 8.53 -12.17
C GLU A 125 -1.68 8.31 -12.13
N ILE A 126 -2.16 7.44 -13.02
CA ILE A 126 -3.55 7.01 -13.06
C ILE A 126 -3.55 5.48 -13.02
N GLU A 127 -4.10 4.92 -11.95
CA GLU A 127 -4.33 3.49 -11.81
C GLU A 127 -5.84 3.27 -11.70
N ILE A 128 -6.35 2.26 -12.38
CA ILE A 128 -7.80 2.04 -12.48
C ILE A 128 -8.10 0.65 -11.97
N TYR A 129 -8.94 0.62 -10.96
CA TYR A 129 -9.34 -0.59 -10.26
C TYR A 129 -10.83 -0.86 -10.48
N ILE A 130 -11.20 -2.13 -10.39
CA ILE A 130 -12.58 -2.54 -10.19
C ILE A 130 -12.74 -3.08 -8.78
N GLN A 131 -13.84 -2.72 -8.18
CA GLN A 131 -14.34 -3.25 -6.93
C GLN A 131 -15.48 -4.21 -7.26
N ASP A 132 -15.28 -5.49 -6.95
CA ASP A 132 -16.32 -6.52 -7.06
C ASP A 132 -16.65 -7.10 -5.68
N ASN A 133 -17.74 -7.89 -5.65
CA ASN A 133 -18.25 -8.51 -4.41
C ASN A 133 -17.67 -9.92 -4.19
N ILE A 134 -16.43 -10.15 -4.63
CA ILE A 134 -15.76 -11.45 -4.56
C ILE A 134 -14.82 -11.54 -3.34
N PRO A 135 -14.97 -12.57 -2.49
CA PRO A 135 -13.98 -12.88 -1.46
C PRO A 135 -12.65 -13.36 -2.06
N ILE A 136 -11.54 -12.68 -1.77
CA ILE A 136 -10.20 -13.26 -1.97
C ILE A 136 -9.90 -14.12 -0.73
N GLN A 137 -9.85 -15.44 -0.90
CA GLN A 137 -9.30 -16.33 0.14
C GLN A 137 -7.79 -16.44 -0.04
N SER A 138 -7.05 -15.60 0.66
CA SER A 138 -5.61 -15.80 0.82
C SER A 138 -5.39 -17.00 1.73
N SER A 139 -4.50 -17.87 1.31
CA SER A 139 -4.10 -19.05 2.06
C SER A 139 -2.71 -18.92 2.68
N THR A 140 -2.11 -17.74 2.58
CA THR A 140 -0.87 -17.45 3.30
C THR A 140 -1.12 -17.66 4.77
N LYS A 141 -0.21 -18.37 5.45
CA LYS A 141 -0.23 -18.44 6.91
C LYS A 141 -0.21 -17.02 7.44
N LEU A 142 -1.32 -16.58 8.03
CA LEU A 142 -1.46 -15.25 8.61
C LEU A 142 -0.46 -15.09 9.76
N ALA A 143 0.17 -13.92 9.83
CA ALA A 143 0.98 -13.57 10.98
C ALA A 143 0.10 -13.37 12.24
N LYS A 144 0.74 -13.25 13.41
CA LYS A 144 0.03 -13.07 14.67
C LYS A 144 -0.88 -11.84 14.59
N PHE A 145 -2.17 -11.99 14.85
CA PHE A 145 -3.20 -10.94 14.76
C PHE A 145 -3.42 -10.34 13.37
N GLU A 146 -2.89 -10.95 12.32
CA GLU A 146 -3.14 -10.48 10.96
C GLU A 146 -4.57 -10.80 10.52
N PRO A 147 -5.36 -9.80 10.07
CA PRO A 147 -6.66 -10.07 9.50
C PRO A 147 -6.51 -10.58 8.06
N GLU A 148 -7.25 -11.62 7.71
CA GLU A 148 -7.28 -12.18 6.36
C GLU A 148 -7.61 -11.07 5.34
N ASN A 149 -8.61 -10.26 5.67
CA ASN A 149 -9.08 -9.15 4.84
C ASN A 149 -9.28 -7.89 5.68
N GLY A 150 -9.19 -6.72 5.04
CA GLY A 150 -9.42 -5.43 5.68
C GLY A 150 -8.22 -4.91 6.45
N MET A 151 -8.43 -3.81 7.15
CA MET A 151 -7.38 -3.02 7.78
C MET A 151 -7.86 -2.46 9.11
N TYR A 152 -7.10 -2.66 10.19
CA TYR A 152 -7.41 -2.06 11.48
C TYR A 152 -7.31 -0.53 11.43
N ILE A 153 -8.28 0.13 12.05
CA ILE A 153 -8.12 1.54 12.43
C ILE A 153 -7.71 1.62 13.89
N GLY A 154 -6.73 2.45 14.17
CA GLY A 154 -6.31 2.75 15.52
C GLY A 154 -6.01 4.22 15.75
N ALA A 155 -5.78 4.60 17.00
CA ALA A 155 -5.46 5.98 17.34
C ALA A 155 -4.63 6.11 18.63
N PHE A 156 -3.77 7.13 18.67
CA PHE A 156 -3.27 7.74 19.89
C PHE A 156 -4.14 8.94 20.20
N ILE A 157 -4.66 8.98 21.43
CA ILE A 157 -5.63 10.00 21.87
C ILE A 157 -5.33 10.55 23.26
N GLU A 158 -4.17 10.22 23.84
CA GLU A 158 -3.91 10.49 25.26
C GLU A 158 -3.93 11.98 25.61
N LYS A 159 -3.58 12.83 24.64
CA LYS A 159 -3.56 14.29 24.77
C LYS A 159 -4.38 14.97 23.68
N ASP A 160 -5.46 14.31 23.29
CA ASP A 160 -6.40 14.89 22.34
C ASP A 160 -7.46 15.65 23.15
N SER A 161 -7.47 16.98 23.03
CA SER A 161 -8.22 17.88 23.95
C SER A 161 -9.73 17.64 23.95
N GLY A 162 -10.29 17.09 22.87
CA GLY A 162 -11.71 16.70 22.83
C GLY A 162 -12.07 15.53 23.75
N VAL A 163 -11.10 14.72 24.19
CA VAL A 163 -11.33 13.51 24.98
C VAL A 163 -10.41 13.30 26.18
N GLU A 164 -9.29 14.01 26.29
CA GLU A 164 -8.28 13.78 27.34
C GLU A 164 -8.86 13.93 28.76
N ASP A 165 -9.73 14.93 28.96
CA ASP A 165 -10.41 15.20 30.22
C ASP A 165 -11.46 14.14 30.61
N LYS A 166 -11.81 13.24 29.70
CA LYS A 166 -12.82 12.19 29.92
C LYS A 166 -12.29 11.00 30.74
N LYS A 167 -11.05 11.06 31.25
CA LYS A 167 -10.43 10.04 32.12
C LYS A 167 -10.63 8.62 31.54
N GLY A 168 -11.18 7.69 32.32
CA GLY A 168 -11.41 6.30 31.91
C GLY A 168 -12.46 6.09 30.82
N LEU A 169 -13.17 7.14 30.39
CA LEU A 169 -14.16 7.12 29.31
C LEU A 169 -13.62 7.71 27.99
N LYS A 170 -12.34 8.09 27.93
CA LYS A 170 -11.75 8.76 26.75
C LYS A 170 -11.92 7.97 25.45
N PHE A 171 -11.72 6.66 25.50
CA PHE A 171 -11.81 5.76 24.35
C PHE A 171 -13.26 5.67 23.83
N LYS A 172 -14.23 5.53 24.74
CA LYS A 172 -15.66 5.58 24.42
C LYS A 172 -16.04 6.91 23.77
N ALA A 173 -15.66 8.02 24.39
CA ALA A 173 -15.94 9.36 23.87
C ALA A 173 -15.34 9.57 22.47
N PHE A 174 -14.11 9.10 22.26
CA PHE A 174 -13.46 9.17 20.95
C PHE A 174 -14.19 8.33 19.89
N ASN A 175 -14.65 7.13 20.26
CA ASN A 175 -15.44 6.26 19.37
C ASN A 175 -16.80 6.88 19.01
N GLU A 176 -17.45 7.56 19.95
CA GLU A 176 -18.72 8.28 19.71
C GLU A 176 -18.50 9.47 18.75
N LEU A 177 -17.45 10.26 18.97
CA LEU A 177 -17.09 11.40 18.12
C LEU A 177 -16.76 10.95 16.69
N SER A 178 -15.85 9.99 16.54
CA SER A 178 -15.44 9.42 15.26
C SER A 178 -16.51 8.55 14.60
N GLY A 179 -17.51 8.10 15.36
CA GLY A 179 -18.64 7.31 14.86
C GLY A 179 -18.34 5.83 14.61
N LYS A 180 -17.21 5.32 15.11
CA LYS A 180 -16.82 3.91 14.99
C LYS A 180 -15.85 3.52 16.11
N GLN A 181 -15.96 2.30 16.61
CA GLN A 181 -14.97 1.73 17.52
C GLN A 181 -13.63 1.55 16.82
N HIS A 182 -12.55 1.98 17.47
CA HIS A 182 -11.19 1.73 16.99
C HIS A 182 -10.69 0.35 17.46
N ALA A 183 -10.02 -0.36 16.56
CA ALA A 183 -9.48 -1.68 16.84
C ALA A 183 -8.25 -1.62 17.74
N VAL A 184 -7.44 -0.56 17.61
CA VAL A 184 -6.15 -0.41 18.29
C VAL A 184 -6.07 0.97 18.96
N TYR A 185 -5.60 1.02 20.20
CA TYR A 185 -5.16 2.28 20.81
C TYR A 185 -3.69 2.19 21.13
N PHE A 186 -2.95 3.24 20.78
CA PHE A 186 -1.53 3.28 21.06
C PHE A 186 -1.13 4.33 22.08
N ASN A 187 -0.08 4.02 22.84
CA ASN A 187 0.51 4.91 23.83
C ASN A 187 2.04 4.72 23.87
N TYR A 188 2.74 5.79 24.23
CA TYR A 188 4.17 5.79 24.48
C TYR A 188 4.47 5.33 25.88
N HIS A 189 5.47 4.46 26.02
CA HIS A 189 5.84 3.89 27.29
C HIS A 189 7.35 3.75 27.41
N ARG A 190 7.89 4.12 28.57
CA ARG A 190 9.33 4.07 28.82
C ARG A 190 9.77 2.65 29.17
N TYR A 191 10.86 2.18 28.57
CA TYR A 191 11.49 0.92 28.96
C TYR A 191 11.97 0.96 30.42
N GLY A 192 11.70 -0.10 31.18
CA GLY A 192 12.00 -0.21 32.60
C GLY A 192 10.93 0.36 33.53
N ALA A 193 9.87 0.96 33.00
CA ALA A 193 8.67 1.29 33.77
C ALA A 193 7.75 0.06 33.92
N ASP A 194 6.91 0.06 34.96
CA ASP A 194 5.87 -0.96 35.12
C ASP A 194 4.84 -0.89 33.99
N PHE A 195 4.33 -2.06 33.59
CA PHE A 195 3.29 -2.17 32.59
C PHE A 195 2.07 -1.29 32.94
N PRO A 196 1.47 -0.56 31.98
CA PRO A 196 0.44 0.43 32.26
C PRO A 196 -0.94 -0.21 32.49
N HIS A 197 -1.10 -0.95 33.59
CA HIS A 197 -2.27 -1.77 33.93
C HIS A 197 -3.62 -1.03 33.86
N ILE A 198 -3.68 0.21 34.37
CA ILE A 198 -4.91 1.01 34.38
C ILE A 198 -5.33 1.36 32.95
N TRP A 199 -4.39 1.86 32.15
CA TRP A 199 -4.64 2.22 30.76
C TRP A 199 -5.01 0.99 29.91
N ALA A 200 -4.27 -0.11 30.09
CA ALA A 200 -4.56 -1.39 29.42
C ALA A 200 -5.97 -1.92 29.75
N SER A 201 -6.41 -1.79 31.00
CA SER A 201 -7.75 -2.19 31.43
C SER A 201 -8.85 -1.33 30.80
N GLN A 202 -8.60 -0.03 30.62
CA GLN A 202 -9.54 0.88 29.95
C GLN A 202 -9.65 0.57 28.45
N VAL A 203 -8.52 0.31 27.77
CA VAL A 203 -8.51 -0.12 26.36
C VAL A 203 -9.29 -1.43 26.19
N LYS A 204 -9.07 -2.40 27.08
CA LYS A 204 -9.78 -3.69 27.08
C LYS A 204 -11.29 -3.51 27.29
N ALA A 205 -11.70 -2.63 28.21
CA ALA A 205 -13.12 -2.39 28.49
C ALA A 205 -13.89 -1.87 27.26
N GLU A 206 -13.21 -1.16 26.37
CA GLU A 206 -13.77 -0.65 25.10
C GLU A 206 -13.53 -1.60 23.91
N GLY A 207 -13.08 -2.83 24.18
CA GLY A 207 -12.86 -3.86 23.16
C GLY A 207 -11.70 -3.58 22.21
N GLY A 208 -10.77 -2.70 22.59
CA GLY A 208 -9.58 -2.37 21.82
C GLY A 208 -8.40 -3.30 22.12
N ALA A 209 -7.50 -3.43 21.14
CA ALA A 209 -6.17 -3.97 21.32
C ALA A 209 -5.18 -2.88 21.73
N ILE A 210 -4.10 -3.32 22.35
CA ILE A 210 -3.05 -2.44 22.84
C ILE A 210 -1.96 -2.30 21.77
N HIS A 211 -1.48 -1.08 21.53
CA HIS A 211 -0.21 -0.84 20.84
C HIS A 211 0.72 -0.02 21.75
N LEU A 212 1.78 -0.64 22.27
CA LEU A 212 2.72 0.04 23.16
C LEU A 212 4.01 0.39 22.42
N ALA A 213 4.30 1.68 22.30
CA ALA A 213 5.57 2.17 21.81
C ALA A 213 6.58 2.19 22.96
N LEU A 214 7.35 1.11 23.11
CA LEU A 214 8.29 0.90 24.22
C LEU A 214 9.65 1.54 23.90
N GLN A 215 9.98 2.61 24.61
CA GLN A 215 11.11 3.48 24.29
C GLN A 215 12.28 3.28 25.27
N PRO A 216 13.45 2.81 24.81
CA PRO A 216 14.66 2.71 25.63
C PRO A 216 15.36 4.08 25.71
N GLU A 217 14.70 5.07 26.31
CA GLU A 217 15.22 6.45 26.42
C GLU A 217 16.58 6.51 27.12
N SER A 218 16.80 5.61 28.11
CA SER A 218 18.08 5.44 28.79
C SER A 218 19.16 4.72 27.95
N GLY A 219 18.89 4.42 26.68
CA GLY A 219 19.81 3.82 25.72
C GLY A 219 19.73 2.29 25.64
N LEU A 220 20.11 1.75 24.48
CA LEU A 220 20.04 0.32 24.17
C LEU A 220 20.89 -0.57 25.09
N ALA A 221 22.00 -0.06 25.63
CA ALA A 221 22.86 -0.82 26.53
C ALA A 221 22.16 -1.25 27.83
N ASN A 222 21.13 -0.51 28.25
CA ASN A 222 20.35 -0.81 29.45
C ASN A 222 19.26 -1.86 29.21
N VAL A 223 19.04 -2.27 27.95
CA VAL A 223 18.05 -3.29 27.60
C VAL A 223 18.66 -4.68 27.82
N LYS A 224 18.11 -5.41 28.79
CA LYS A 224 18.60 -6.71 29.22
C LYS A 224 17.44 -7.65 29.56
N ASP A 225 17.72 -8.94 29.50
CA ASP A 225 16.80 -9.99 29.91
C ASP A 225 16.91 -10.12 31.43
N ASP A 226 16.14 -9.30 32.14
CA ASP A 226 16.08 -9.26 33.59
C ASP A 226 14.65 -9.45 34.10
N GLU A 227 14.51 -9.54 35.43
CA GLU A 227 13.21 -9.72 36.05
C GLU A 227 12.25 -8.56 35.76
N SER A 228 12.74 -7.35 35.51
CA SER A 228 11.90 -6.21 35.14
C SER A 228 11.25 -6.42 33.77
N LEU A 229 12.04 -6.77 32.74
CA LEU A 229 11.50 -7.06 31.40
C LEU A 229 10.61 -8.31 31.40
N ARG A 230 10.99 -9.36 32.15
CA ARG A 230 10.21 -10.60 32.30
C ARG A 230 8.87 -10.33 32.98
N LYS A 231 8.86 -9.57 34.08
CA LYS A 231 7.63 -9.13 34.74
C LYS A 231 6.76 -8.29 33.82
N PHE A 232 7.35 -7.33 33.09
CA PHE A 232 6.62 -6.51 32.12
C PHE A 232 5.93 -7.40 31.06
N ALA A 233 6.63 -8.44 30.56
CA ALA A 233 6.06 -9.37 29.61
C ALA A 233 4.90 -10.19 30.22
N ARG A 234 5.06 -10.73 31.44
CA ARG A 234 3.97 -11.42 32.15
C ARG A 234 2.77 -10.51 32.40
N ASP A 235 2.99 -9.24 32.73
CA ASP A 235 1.93 -8.25 32.89
C ASP A 235 1.21 -7.96 31.55
N ALA A 236 1.96 -7.88 30.43
CA ALA A 236 1.38 -7.78 29.09
C ALA A 236 0.53 -9.01 28.72
N GLN A 237 0.95 -10.20 29.13
CA GLN A 237 0.16 -11.43 29.01
C GLN A 237 -1.11 -11.37 29.86
N ALA A 238 -1.01 -10.89 31.10
CA ALA A 238 -2.12 -10.76 32.03
C ALA A 238 -3.17 -9.73 31.59
N ALA A 239 -2.81 -8.76 30.73
CA ALA A 239 -3.76 -7.83 30.12
C ALA A 239 -4.89 -8.58 29.38
N GLY A 240 -4.59 -9.76 28.80
CA GLY A 240 -5.59 -10.65 28.22
C GLY A 240 -6.28 -10.08 26.97
N VAL A 241 -5.58 -9.20 26.25
CA VAL A 241 -5.94 -8.69 24.91
C VAL A 241 -4.72 -8.80 24.00
N PRO A 242 -4.88 -8.75 22.66
CA PRO A 242 -3.76 -8.58 21.74
C PRO A 242 -2.94 -7.33 22.06
N VAL A 243 -1.61 -7.48 22.04
CA VAL A 243 -0.65 -6.40 22.27
C VAL A 243 0.28 -6.30 21.06
N PHE A 244 0.30 -5.17 20.38
CA PHE A 244 1.32 -4.79 19.41
C PHE A 244 2.44 -4.05 20.15
N LEU A 245 3.55 -4.73 20.41
CA LEU A 245 4.69 -4.11 21.09
C LEU A 245 5.66 -3.53 20.05
N ARG A 246 5.70 -2.21 19.96
CA ARG A 246 6.58 -1.46 19.08
C ARG A 246 7.79 -0.98 19.87
N PHE A 247 8.81 -1.83 19.94
CA PHE A 247 10.04 -1.53 20.67
C PHE A 247 10.99 -0.68 19.83
N ALA A 248 11.48 0.42 20.42
CA ALA A 248 12.53 1.28 19.87
C ALA A 248 12.27 1.67 18.39
N SER A 249 11.11 2.27 18.12
CA SER A 249 10.74 2.73 16.77
C SER A 249 11.62 3.87 16.26
N GLU A 250 11.59 4.11 14.94
CA GLU A 250 12.28 5.22 14.26
C GLU A 250 13.80 5.24 14.46
N MET A 251 14.37 4.08 14.76
CA MET A 251 15.81 3.86 14.96
C MET A 251 16.70 4.31 13.78
N ASN A 252 16.12 4.44 12.58
CA ASN A 252 16.81 4.92 11.38
C ASN A 252 17.00 6.46 11.36
N GLY A 253 16.30 7.21 12.22
CA GLY A 253 16.42 8.67 12.36
C GLY A 253 17.36 9.09 13.48
N SER A 254 18.06 10.22 13.32
CA SER A 254 19.02 10.72 14.31
C SER A 254 18.39 11.43 15.52
N TRP A 255 17.07 11.50 15.58
CA TRP A 255 16.31 12.20 16.62
C TRP A 255 15.90 11.32 17.82
N VAL A 256 16.32 10.06 17.83
CA VAL A 256 16.12 9.12 18.95
C VAL A 256 17.46 8.67 19.52
N THR A 257 17.50 8.42 20.84
CA THR A 257 18.74 8.05 21.56
C THR A 257 19.22 6.62 21.28
N TRP A 258 18.40 5.81 20.59
CA TRP A 258 18.70 4.44 20.18
C TRP A 258 19.05 4.31 18.69
N SER A 259 19.44 5.40 18.04
CA SER A 259 19.97 5.40 16.67
C SER A 259 21.50 5.29 16.62
N GLY A 260 22.05 5.02 15.44
CA GLY A 260 23.50 5.06 15.16
C GLY A 260 24.26 3.75 15.37
N ASN A 261 23.67 2.74 16.04
CA ASN A 261 24.28 1.42 16.22
C ASN A 261 23.33 0.29 15.81
N PRO A 262 23.24 -0.04 14.51
CA PRO A 262 22.31 -1.06 14.02
C PRO A 262 22.56 -2.46 14.59
N LYS A 263 23.83 -2.82 14.82
CA LYS A 263 24.20 -4.11 15.41
C LYS A 263 23.65 -4.27 16.82
N LEU A 264 23.84 -3.27 17.68
CA LEU A 264 23.30 -3.28 19.05
C LEU A 264 21.77 -3.23 19.02
N TYR A 265 21.19 -2.44 18.12
CA TYR A 265 19.74 -2.39 17.95
C TYR A 265 19.15 -3.79 17.65
N ILE A 266 19.72 -4.49 16.66
CA ILE A 266 19.29 -5.84 16.28
C ILE A 266 19.40 -6.79 17.47
N GLU A 267 20.52 -6.78 18.19
CA GLU A 267 20.71 -7.60 19.40
C GLU A 267 19.59 -7.36 20.42
N LYS A 268 19.28 -6.10 20.74
CA LYS A 268 18.29 -5.76 21.76
C LYS A 268 16.85 -6.01 21.30
N PHE A 269 16.54 -5.78 20.03
CA PHE A 269 15.24 -6.14 19.48
C PHE A 269 15.01 -7.66 19.58
N ARG A 270 16.02 -8.46 19.20
CA ARG A 270 15.96 -9.92 19.30
C ARG A 270 15.77 -10.40 20.73
N LEU A 271 16.46 -9.77 21.69
CA LEU A 271 16.32 -10.04 23.11
C LEU A 271 14.88 -9.79 23.60
N VAL A 272 14.32 -8.60 23.33
CA VAL A 272 12.94 -8.27 23.73
C VAL A 272 11.93 -9.22 23.06
N SER A 273 12.10 -9.49 21.77
CA SER A 273 11.26 -10.44 21.02
C SER A 273 11.30 -11.85 21.62
N LYS A 274 12.47 -12.33 22.05
CA LYS A 274 12.61 -13.61 22.73
C LYS A 274 11.81 -13.64 24.04
N VAL A 275 12.01 -12.66 24.92
CA VAL A 275 11.30 -12.60 26.21
C VAL A 275 9.78 -12.55 26.01
N MET A 276 9.30 -11.74 25.06
CA MET A 276 7.86 -11.65 24.77
C MET A 276 7.30 -12.98 24.26
N LYS A 277 8.03 -13.73 23.43
CA LYS A 277 7.55 -15.05 22.97
C LYS A 277 7.49 -16.10 24.08
N GLU A 278 8.42 -16.03 25.03
CA GLU A 278 8.50 -16.96 26.16
C GLU A 278 7.42 -16.67 27.21
N GLU A 279 7.21 -15.40 27.56
CA GLU A 279 6.34 -15.00 28.68
C GLU A 279 4.95 -14.50 28.23
N ALA A 280 4.84 -13.95 27.01
CA ALA A 280 3.66 -13.25 26.52
C ALA A 280 3.25 -13.60 25.08
N PRO A 281 2.76 -14.84 24.83
CA PRO A 281 2.29 -15.24 23.52
C PRO A 281 1.24 -14.32 22.88
N ASN A 282 0.49 -13.52 23.66
CA ASN A 282 -0.44 -12.49 23.18
C ASN A 282 0.23 -11.20 22.66
N VAL A 283 1.56 -11.11 22.67
CA VAL A 283 2.32 -9.97 22.14
C VAL A 283 2.79 -10.25 20.71
N ALA A 284 2.45 -9.37 19.77
CA ALA A 284 3.04 -9.27 18.44
C ALA A 284 4.15 -8.22 18.45
N MET A 285 5.35 -8.61 18.02
CA MET A 285 6.50 -7.70 17.90
C MET A 285 6.39 -6.87 16.62
N VAL A 286 6.39 -5.54 16.78
CA VAL A 286 6.34 -4.56 15.68
C VAL A 286 7.70 -3.90 15.51
N TRP A 287 8.37 -4.16 14.39
CA TRP A 287 9.58 -3.42 13.99
C TRP A 287 9.17 -2.24 13.12
N SER A 288 9.41 -1.00 13.59
CA SER A 288 8.82 0.19 12.99
C SER A 288 9.84 1.30 12.74
N PRO A 289 10.48 1.35 11.56
CA PRO A 289 11.26 2.52 11.13
C PRO A 289 10.37 3.76 10.94
N ALA A 290 11.00 4.93 10.81
CA ALA A 290 10.41 6.11 10.20
C ALA A 290 10.52 6.02 8.67
N ALA A 291 9.58 6.63 7.94
CA ALA A 291 9.61 6.63 6.47
C ALA A 291 10.89 7.22 5.86
N ASN A 292 11.55 8.13 6.59
CA ASN A 292 12.84 8.70 6.21
C ASN A 292 13.77 8.74 7.44
N PRO A 293 15.10 8.66 7.26
CA PRO A 293 15.80 8.41 5.99
C PRO A 293 15.64 6.96 5.52
N LYS A 294 15.41 6.77 4.21
CA LYS A 294 15.21 5.43 3.60
C LYS A 294 16.49 4.59 3.54
N ARG A 295 17.64 5.25 3.29
CA ARG A 295 18.93 4.61 2.95
C ARG A 295 19.48 3.60 3.96
N ASN A 296 19.08 3.69 5.23
CA ASN A 296 19.59 2.86 6.32
C ASN A 296 18.48 2.07 7.03
N ILE A 297 17.26 2.01 6.47
CA ILE A 297 16.15 1.25 7.08
C ILE A 297 16.56 -0.22 7.27
N ASN A 298 17.11 -0.85 6.23
CA ASN A 298 17.45 -2.27 6.24
C ASN A 298 18.60 -2.62 7.20
N ASP A 299 19.48 -1.65 7.53
CA ASP A 299 20.59 -1.87 8.47
C ASP A 299 20.09 -2.29 9.87
N TYR A 300 18.87 -1.90 10.23
CA TYR A 300 18.27 -2.15 11.54
C TYR A 300 17.32 -3.35 11.57
N TYR A 301 17.14 -4.07 10.46
CA TYR A 301 16.15 -5.15 10.40
C TYR A 301 16.61 -6.38 11.21
N PRO A 302 15.86 -6.81 12.25
CA PRO A 302 16.32 -7.86 13.16
C PRO A 302 16.11 -9.28 12.63
N GLY A 303 15.42 -9.45 11.50
CA GLY A 303 15.15 -10.74 10.86
C GLY A 303 13.74 -11.27 11.10
N ASP A 304 13.24 -12.07 10.14
CA ASP A 304 11.86 -12.55 10.10
C ASP A 304 11.42 -13.32 11.34
N ASP A 305 12.33 -14.08 11.95
CA ASP A 305 11.98 -14.86 13.13
C ASP A 305 11.59 -13.97 14.30
N TYR A 306 12.07 -12.73 14.38
CA TYR A 306 11.90 -11.85 15.54
C TYR A 306 10.77 -10.82 15.38
N VAL A 307 10.25 -10.66 14.17
CA VAL A 307 9.27 -9.63 13.81
C VAL A 307 7.96 -10.29 13.40
N ASP A 308 6.86 -9.91 14.04
CA ASP A 308 5.52 -10.31 13.62
C ASP A 308 4.95 -9.31 12.59
N TRP A 309 5.20 -8.01 12.78
CA TRP A 309 4.67 -6.92 11.95
C TRP A 309 5.73 -5.89 11.60
N ILE A 310 5.62 -5.34 10.39
CA ILE A 310 6.37 -4.16 9.99
C ILE A 310 5.52 -2.93 10.26
N GLY A 311 6.07 -1.98 11.01
CA GLY A 311 5.48 -0.68 11.26
C GLY A 311 6.11 0.40 10.39
N LEU A 312 5.41 1.52 10.21
CA LEU A 312 6.00 2.72 9.63
C LEU A 312 5.38 3.98 10.26
N SER A 313 6.21 4.96 10.63
CA SER A 313 5.73 6.30 10.99
C SER A 313 5.71 7.20 9.76
N ILE A 314 4.57 7.83 9.49
CA ILE A 314 4.34 8.70 8.32
C ILE A 314 3.61 9.97 8.78
N TYR A 315 4.09 11.15 8.38
CA TYR A 315 3.45 12.41 8.72
C TYR A 315 3.27 13.28 7.49
N SER A 316 2.06 13.78 7.29
CA SER A 316 1.76 14.80 6.29
C SER A 316 1.79 16.18 6.95
N VAL A 317 2.86 16.92 6.72
CA VAL A 317 3.04 18.31 7.18
C VAL A 317 2.90 19.27 6.01
N LYS A 318 2.38 20.48 6.23
CA LYS A 318 2.23 21.49 5.16
C LYS A 318 3.57 22.01 4.67
N TYR A 319 4.53 22.13 5.58
CA TYR A 319 5.86 22.67 5.33
C TYR A 319 6.91 21.77 5.96
N PHE A 320 7.89 21.33 5.17
CA PHE A 320 9.01 20.55 5.69
C PHE A 320 9.83 21.36 6.69
N ASN A 321 10.22 20.72 7.80
CA ASN A 321 11.04 21.32 8.87
C ASN A 321 10.53 22.68 9.38
N GLY A 322 9.22 22.93 9.27
CA GLY A 322 8.64 24.21 9.65
C GLY A 322 9.07 25.41 8.79
N ASN A 323 9.48 25.19 7.53
CA ASN A 323 9.94 26.23 6.62
C ASN A 323 8.94 26.48 5.49
N VAL A 324 8.37 27.69 5.44
CA VAL A 324 7.37 28.11 4.44
C VAL A 324 7.87 28.05 2.99
N SER A 325 9.18 28.14 2.78
CA SER A 325 9.80 28.02 1.46
C SER A 325 9.87 26.58 0.95
N THR A 326 9.53 25.59 1.78
CA THR A 326 9.53 24.17 1.42
C THR A 326 8.14 23.55 1.67
N PRO A 327 7.11 23.90 0.87
CA PRO A 327 5.79 23.29 0.95
C PRO A 327 5.81 21.82 0.53
N ALA A 328 4.85 21.05 1.05
CA ALA A 328 4.72 19.61 0.85
C ALA A 328 3.33 19.19 0.32
N ASP A 329 2.62 20.11 -0.33
CA ASP A 329 1.32 19.85 -0.97
C ASP A 329 1.40 18.69 -1.97
N GLN A 330 2.47 18.60 -2.75
CA GLN A 330 2.72 17.58 -3.76
C GLN A 330 2.98 16.18 -3.19
N VAL A 331 3.35 16.06 -1.91
CA VAL A 331 3.80 14.77 -1.32
C VAL A 331 2.62 13.83 -1.10
N ASN A 332 2.54 12.71 -1.81
CA ASN A 332 1.52 11.71 -1.51
C ASN A 332 1.96 10.87 -0.30
N PRO A 333 1.13 10.71 0.75
CA PRO A 333 1.50 9.90 1.92
C PRO A 333 1.79 8.42 1.56
N LEU A 334 1.25 7.92 0.45
CA LEU A 334 1.50 6.56 -0.02
C LEU A 334 2.92 6.35 -0.56
N ASP A 335 3.57 7.37 -1.11
CA ASP A 335 4.95 7.27 -1.61
C ASP A 335 5.96 6.98 -0.46
N SER A 336 5.53 7.23 0.79
CA SER A 336 6.31 6.86 1.98
C SER A 336 6.25 5.36 2.29
N LEU A 337 5.21 4.65 1.83
CA LEU A 337 5.03 3.20 2.05
C LEU A 337 5.83 2.36 1.07
N ASP A 338 6.05 2.82 -0.16
CA ASP A 338 6.51 1.99 -1.28
C ASP A 338 7.75 1.16 -0.94
N TYR A 339 8.77 1.77 -0.37
CA TYR A 339 10.02 1.07 -0.03
C TYR A 339 9.78 -0.09 0.94
N VAL A 340 9.12 0.19 2.06
CA VAL A 340 8.84 -0.81 3.10
C VAL A 340 7.87 -1.88 2.59
N TYR A 341 6.91 -1.47 1.76
CA TYR A 341 5.96 -2.40 1.17
C TYR A 341 6.63 -3.37 0.21
N GLN A 342 7.43 -2.87 -0.73
CA GLN A 342 8.14 -3.70 -1.69
C GLN A 342 9.12 -4.67 -1.02
N GLU A 343 9.79 -4.22 0.05
CA GLU A 343 10.81 -5.01 0.74
C GLU A 343 10.24 -6.13 1.63
N TYR A 344 9.10 -5.90 2.29
CA TYR A 344 8.64 -6.79 3.38
C TYR A 344 7.24 -7.38 3.22
N SER A 345 6.40 -6.85 2.31
CA SER A 345 4.97 -7.22 2.26
C SER A 345 4.70 -8.66 1.86
N ASP A 346 5.65 -9.31 1.18
CA ASP A 346 5.61 -10.72 0.78
C ASP A 346 5.69 -11.67 1.98
N ARG A 347 6.36 -11.25 3.07
CA ARG A 347 6.64 -12.07 4.25
C ARG A 347 5.94 -11.60 5.51
N LYS A 348 5.61 -10.30 5.62
CA LYS A 348 5.07 -9.69 6.84
C LYS A 348 3.89 -8.78 6.56
N PRO A 349 2.87 -8.74 7.43
CA PRO A 349 1.87 -7.68 7.37
C PRO A 349 2.50 -6.34 7.77
N ILE A 350 1.95 -5.27 7.20
CA ILE A 350 2.42 -3.91 7.42
C ILE A 350 1.33 -3.14 8.18
N MET A 351 1.74 -2.24 9.07
CA MET A 351 0.89 -1.19 9.63
C MET A 351 1.57 0.17 9.55
N ILE A 352 0.77 1.21 9.39
CA ILE A 352 1.22 2.57 9.69
C ILE A 352 1.08 2.73 11.19
N SER A 353 2.22 2.66 11.89
CA SER A 353 2.31 2.74 13.34
C SER A 353 1.91 4.11 13.86
N GLU A 354 2.14 5.15 13.05
CA GLU A 354 1.78 6.53 13.35
C GLU A 354 1.45 7.27 12.05
N TYR A 355 0.27 7.87 11.99
CA TYR A 355 -0.12 8.76 10.91
C TYR A 355 -0.77 10.04 11.42
N GLY A 356 -0.29 11.19 10.99
CA GLY A 356 -0.96 12.47 11.21
C GLY A 356 -0.95 13.32 9.95
N ALA A 357 -2.04 14.02 9.68
CA ALA A 357 -2.08 15.07 8.67
C ALA A 357 -2.41 16.41 9.33
N THR A 358 -1.52 17.39 9.20
CA THR A 358 -1.64 18.64 9.94
C THR A 358 -2.82 19.46 9.42
N HIS A 359 -3.65 19.96 10.34
CA HIS A 359 -4.71 20.92 10.05
C HIS A 359 -4.39 22.34 10.55
N PHE A 360 -3.22 22.53 11.17
CA PHE A 360 -2.65 23.85 11.43
C PHE A 360 -1.11 23.77 11.44
N SER A 361 -0.45 24.70 10.76
CA SER A 361 1.02 24.79 10.76
C SER A 361 1.50 26.11 11.34
N LYS A 362 2.41 26.04 12.32
CA LYS A 362 3.08 27.20 12.93
C LYS A 362 3.91 28.00 11.92
N ALA A 363 4.62 27.31 11.03
CA ALA A 363 5.53 27.93 10.06
C ALA A 363 4.87 29.03 9.20
N GLY A 364 3.66 28.76 8.71
CA GLY A 364 2.86 29.72 7.94
C GLY A 364 1.77 30.41 8.75
N ASN A 365 1.71 30.14 10.07
CA ASN A 365 0.64 30.57 10.97
C ASN A 365 -0.77 30.41 10.33
N THR A 366 -1.03 29.23 9.77
CA THR A 366 -2.18 29.02 8.87
C THR A 366 -2.89 27.70 9.14
N THR A 367 -4.22 27.76 9.05
CA THR A 367 -5.09 26.60 9.05
C THR A 367 -4.91 25.83 7.74
N THR A 368 -4.75 24.52 7.86
CA THR A 368 -4.44 23.60 6.76
C THR A 368 -5.48 22.48 6.65
N THR A 369 -6.73 22.77 7.03
CA THR A 369 -7.86 21.81 7.00
C THR A 369 -8.02 21.10 5.65
N ASN A 370 -8.02 21.83 4.54
CA ASN A 370 -8.16 21.22 3.21
C ASN A 370 -6.94 20.34 2.88
N PHE A 371 -5.73 20.74 3.28
CA PHE A 371 -4.54 19.92 3.15
C PHE A 371 -4.71 18.62 3.95
N ALA A 372 -5.09 18.68 5.23
CA ALA A 372 -5.32 17.49 6.05
C ALA A 372 -6.32 16.54 5.39
N ILE A 373 -7.50 17.05 5.02
CA ILE A 373 -8.57 16.27 4.38
C ILE A 373 -8.08 15.63 3.07
N THR A 374 -7.35 16.37 2.23
CA THR A 374 -6.77 15.82 0.99
C THR A 374 -5.80 14.67 1.28
N LYS A 375 -4.87 14.85 2.23
CA LYS A 375 -3.89 13.80 2.58
C LYS A 375 -4.55 12.57 3.19
N MET A 376 -5.60 12.76 3.99
CA MET A 376 -6.38 11.65 4.52
C MET A 376 -7.07 10.87 3.42
N ASN A 377 -7.72 11.55 2.47
CA ASN A 377 -8.37 10.90 1.33
C ASN A 377 -7.36 10.12 0.48
N MET A 378 -6.20 10.71 0.18
CA MET A 378 -5.11 10.03 -0.52
C MET A 378 -4.69 8.75 0.19
N LEU A 379 -4.41 8.82 1.49
CA LEU A 379 -3.97 7.68 2.27
C LEU A 379 -5.05 6.62 2.37
N TYR A 380 -6.21 6.93 2.95
CA TYR A 380 -7.24 5.94 3.28
C TYR A 380 -7.79 5.28 2.00
N HIS A 381 -8.19 6.07 0.99
CA HIS A 381 -8.71 5.46 -0.23
C HIS A 381 -7.64 4.74 -1.04
N GLY A 382 -6.43 5.30 -1.18
CA GLY A 382 -5.39 4.66 -1.98
C GLY A 382 -4.73 3.46 -1.29
N ALA A 383 -4.60 3.46 0.03
CA ALA A 383 -4.07 2.35 0.82
C ALA A 383 -4.83 1.05 0.55
N LYS A 384 -6.17 1.14 0.58
CA LYS A 384 -7.09 0.04 0.30
C LYS A 384 -6.93 -0.54 -1.12
N LEU A 385 -6.53 0.28 -2.09
CA LEU A 385 -6.41 -0.14 -3.49
C LEU A 385 -5.03 -0.72 -3.80
N LYS A 386 -3.96 -0.04 -3.35
CA LYS A 386 -2.58 -0.34 -3.75
C LYS A 386 -1.85 -1.29 -2.80
N TYR A 387 -2.26 -1.38 -1.54
CA TYR A 387 -1.47 -2.03 -0.49
C TYR A 387 -2.29 -3.08 0.29
N PRO A 388 -2.69 -4.22 -0.31
CA PRO A 388 -3.48 -5.27 0.36
C PRO A 388 -2.81 -5.91 1.59
N ARG A 389 -1.48 -5.81 1.71
CA ARG A 389 -0.71 -6.25 2.89
C ARG A 389 -0.55 -5.18 3.97
N LEU A 390 -1.05 -3.97 3.73
CA LEU A 390 -1.24 -2.97 4.78
C LEU A 390 -2.52 -3.31 5.55
N LYS A 391 -2.36 -3.65 6.83
CA LYS A 391 -3.40 -4.22 7.67
C LYS A 391 -3.72 -3.37 8.90
N GLY A 392 -3.10 -2.20 9.05
CA GLY A 392 -3.46 -1.23 10.09
C GLY A 392 -3.02 0.20 9.78
N ILE A 393 -3.83 1.19 10.19
CA ILE A 393 -3.46 2.61 10.21
C ILE A 393 -3.80 3.17 11.59
N ASN A 394 -2.78 3.69 12.29
CA ASN A 394 -2.94 4.29 13.60
C ASN A 394 -2.80 5.82 13.52
N TRP A 395 -3.90 6.55 13.75
CA TRP A 395 -3.89 8.01 13.74
C TRP A 395 -3.19 8.59 14.97
N PHE A 396 -2.32 9.57 14.78
CA PHE A 396 -1.67 10.31 15.86
C PHE A 396 -2.47 11.59 16.16
N SER A 397 -3.42 11.50 17.09
CA SER A 397 -4.29 12.62 17.44
C SER A 397 -3.63 13.45 18.54
N LEU A 398 -2.91 14.49 18.13
CA LEU A 398 -2.16 15.36 19.04
C LEU A 398 -2.00 16.77 18.47
N ASN A 399 -2.19 17.78 19.32
CA ASN A 399 -1.74 19.13 19.04
C ASN A 399 -0.28 19.33 19.50
N THR A 400 0.70 19.17 18.61
CA THR A 400 2.11 19.33 19.00
C THR A 400 2.46 20.77 19.39
N LEU A 401 1.64 21.76 19.02
CA LEU A 401 1.88 23.16 19.38
C LEU A 401 1.85 23.36 20.89
N THR A 402 0.95 22.66 21.57
CA THR A 402 0.72 22.73 23.01
C THR A 402 1.37 21.57 23.77
N ASP A 403 1.46 20.40 23.15
CA ASP A 403 1.71 19.14 23.87
C ASP A 403 3.00 18.41 23.49
N SER A 404 3.87 19.07 22.73
CA SER A 404 5.19 18.55 22.37
C SER A 404 6.14 18.50 23.56
N HIS A 405 7.01 17.48 23.59
CA HIS A 405 8.10 17.35 24.56
C HIS A 405 9.28 18.28 24.28
N SER A 406 9.29 18.97 23.13
CA SER A 406 10.36 19.88 22.75
C SER A 406 9.88 21.02 21.84
N ALA A 407 10.53 22.19 21.95
CA ALA A 407 10.15 23.39 21.23
C ALA A 407 10.32 23.26 19.70
N ASP A 408 11.32 22.48 19.26
CA ASP A 408 11.60 22.18 17.85
C ASP A 408 10.53 21.30 17.20
N ARG A 409 9.80 20.50 18.00
CA ARG A 409 8.70 19.65 17.52
C ARG A 409 7.32 20.30 17.64
N SER A 410 7.23 21.47 18.30
CA SER A 410 6.00 22.27 18.43
C SER A 410 5.70 23.05 17.14
N LEU A 411 5.26 22.32 16.11
CA LEU A 411 5.13 22.85 14.75
C LEU A 411 3.75 22.67 14.11
N ASN A 412 2.99 21.65 14.51
CA ASN A 412 1.80 21.20 13.79
C ASN A 412 0.65 20.77 14.71
N ASN A 413 -0.58 20.84 14.21
CA ASN A 413 -1.73 20.27 14.90
C ASN A 413 -2.32 19.10 14.11
N PHE A 414 -2.28 17.91 14.70
CA PHE A 414 -2.77 16.66 14.12
C PHE A 414 -4.03 16.12 14.83
N SER A 415 -4.59 16.86 15.80
CA SER A 415 -5.78 16.43 16.53
C SER A 415 -6.97 16.24 15.58
N LEU A 416 -7.66 15.11 15.71
CA LEU A 416 -8.90 14.88 14.99
C LEU A 416 -10.04 15.71 15.58
N THR A 417 -10.08 15.91 16.90
CA THR A 417 -11.26 16.49 17.57
C THR A 417 -11.25 18.02 17.60
N GLU A 418 -10.08 18.66 17.50
CA GLU A 418 -9.95 20.13 17.46
C GLU A 418 -10.41 20.75 16.13
N ASN A 419 -10.63 19.95 15.09
CA ASN A 419 -11.14 20.42 13.80
C ASN A 419 -12.33 19.59 13.30
N SER A 420 -13.53 20.16 13.37
CA SER A 420 -14.78 19.48 13.01
C SER A 420 -14.85 19.00 11.57
N SER A 421 -14.24 19.72 10.62
CA SER A 421 -14.19 19.31 9.20
C SER A 421 -13.28 18.11 9.00
N VAL A 422 -12.11 18.08 9.67
CA VAL A 422 -11.20 16.93 9.66
C VAL A 422 -11.85 15.72 10.31
N LEU A 423 -12.48 15.88 11.49
CA LEU A 423 -13.21 14.81 12.16
C LEU A 423 -14.32 14.24 11.29
N SER A 424 -15.09 15.10 10.63
CA SER A 424 -16.19 14.70 9.75
C SER A 424 -15.69 13.92 8.53
N ALA A 425 -14.59 14.36 7.92
CA ALA A 425 -13.94 13.63 6.84
C ALA A 425 -13.44 12.25 7.31
N TYR A 426 -12.75 12.20 8.46
CA TYR A 426 -12.29 10.96 9.09
C TYR A 426 -13.43 9.97 9.30
N LYS A 427 -14.48 10.43 9.99
CA LYS A 427 -15.71 9.68 10.25
C LYS A 427 -16.33 9.11 8.98
N GLN A 428 -16.36 9.88 7.89
CA GLN A 428 -16.92 9.40 6.62
C GLN A 428 -16.06 8.30 5.98
N MET A 429 -14.73 8.41 6.02
CA MET A 429 -13.83 7.40 5.43
C MET A 429 -13.87 6.09 6.21
N ILE A 430 -13.80 6.15 7.55
CA ILE A 430 -13.71 4.93 8.37
C ILE A 430 -15.02 4.14 8.46
N LYS A 431 -16.16 4.70 8.02
CA LYS A 431 -17.44 3.97 7.92
C LYS A 431 -17.36 2.76 6.99
N ASP A 432 -16.48 2.77 6.00
CA ASP A 432 -16.27 1.66 5.09
C ASP A 432 -15.95 0.37 5.89
N PRO A 433 -16.66 -0.76 5.65
CA PRO A 433 -16.44 -2.00 6.40
C PRO A 433 -15.05 -2.61 6.17
N TYR A 434 -14.31 -2.15 5.16
CA TYR A 434 -12.91 -2.51 4.98
C TYR A 434 -12.04 -2.09 6.19
N TYR A 435 -12.42 -1.02 6.88
CA TYR A 435 -11.78 -0.60 8.12
C TYR A 435 -12.36 -1.37 9.29
N LEU A 436 -11.55 -2.21 9.91
CA LEU A 436 -11.95 -3.09 10.99
C LEU A 436 -11.91 -2.36 12.33
N ASN A 437 -12.91 -2.63 13.16
CA ASN A 437 -13.12 -2.04 14.49
C ASN A 437 -12.63 -2.93 15.64
N SER A 438 -12.13 -4.14 15.36
CA SER A 438 -11.59 -5.06 16.36
C SER A 438 -10.48 -5.93 15.77
N VAL A 439 -9.51 -6.30 16.61
CA VAL A 439 -8.35 -7.13 16.25
C VAL A 439 -8.67 -8.62 16.38
N VAL A 440 -8.11 -9.43 15.47
CA VAL A 440 -8.19 -10.90 15.54
C VAL A 440 -7.65 -11.35 16.88
N GLY A 441 -8.43 -12.14 17.62
CA GLY A 441 -8.11 -12.53 19.00
C GLY A 441 -8.93 -11.82 20.08
N ILE A 442 -9.56 -10.68 19.78
CA ILE A 442 -10.65 -10.12 20.61
C ILE A 442 -11.99 -10.59 20.04
N ASP A 443 -12.25 -10.27 18.77
CA ASP A 443 -13.42 -10.73 18.02
C ASP A 443 -12.98 -11.49 16.75
N ASN A 444 -13.38 -12.76 16.69
CA ASN A 444 -13.06 -13.67 15.58
C ASN A 444 -14.16 -13.71 14.51
N THR A 445 -15.26 -12.97 14.66
CA THR A 445 -16.41 -12.99 13.75
C THR A 445 -16.28 -11.96 12.63
N ALA A 446 -15.84 -10.73 12.95
CA ALA A 446 -15.59 -9.68 11.97
C ALA A 446 -14.43 -10.01 11.00
N SER A 447 -13.39 -10.69 11.49
CA SER A 447 -12.23 -11.12 10.70
C SER A 447 -12.47 -12.34 9.81
N LYS A 448 -13.46 -13.18 10.16
CA LYS A 448 -13.88 -14.36 9.38
C LYS A 448 -15.03 -14.09 8.42
N THR A 449 -15.71 -12.95 8.55
CA THR A 449 -16.67 -12.52 7.53
C THR A 449 -15.84 -12.11 6.33
N PRO A 450 -15.86 -12.88 5.22
CA PRO A 450 -15.06 -12.52 4.07
C PRO A 450 -15.53 -11.15 3.63
N LEU A 451 -14.63 -10.16 3.65
CA LEU A 451 -14.96 -8.91 3.00
C LEU A 451 -15.29 -9.30 1.57
N LYS A 452 -16.52 -8.97 1.16
CA LYS A 452 -16.94 -9.21 -0.21
C LYS A 452 -16.08 -8.43 -1.18
N GLN A 453 -15.19 -7.55 -0.74
CA GLN A 453 -14.54 -6.61 -1.63
C GLN A 453 -13.18 -7.11 -2.12
N SER A 454 -13.11 -7.51 -3.40
CA SER A 454 -11.83 -7.60 -4.11
C SER A 454 -11.56 -6.30 -4.85
N VAL A 455 -10.27 -5.98 -5.04
CA VAL A 455 -9.82 -4.83 -5.82
C VAL A 455 -8.79 -5.34 -6.81
N THR A 456 -9.06 -5.19 -8.11
CA THR A 456 -8.16 -5.63 -9.18
C THR A 456 -7.98 -4.53 -10.22
N ALA A 457 -6.81 -4.46 -10.86
CA ALA A 457 -6.59 -3.52 -11.96
C ALA A 457 -7.49 -3.91 -13.14
N ILE A 458 -8.16 -2.93 -13.77
CA ILE A 458 -9.14 -3.20 -14.86
C ILE A 458 -8.49 -3.59 -16.19
N GLU A 459 -7.22 -3.23 -16.39
CA GLU A 459 -6.54 -3.36 -17.67
C GLU A 459 -6.51 -4.82 -18.14
N ASP A 460 -6.96 -5.04 -19.38
CA ASP A 460 -7.14 -6.34 -20.03
C ASP A 460 -8.09 -7.32 -19.32
N GLN A 461 -8.81 -6.89 -18.28
CA GLN A 461 -9.72 -7.76 -17.54
C GLN A 461 -11.04 -7.98 -18.27
N ALA A 462 -11.61 -9.17 -18.12
CA ALA A 462 -13.00 -9.42 -18.44
C ALA A 462 -13.91 -8.97 -17.30
N ILE A 463 -14.80 -8.02 -17.58
CA ILE A 463 -15.78 -7.49 -16.62
C ILE A 463 -17.13 -8.13 -16.87
N ARG A 464 -17.83 -8.45 -15.77
CA ARG A 464 -19.15 -9.09 -15.80
C ARG A 464 -20.06 -8.52 -14.73
N GLY A 465 -21.35 -8.47 -15.05
CA GLY A 465 -22.36 -7.85 -14.20
C GLY A 465 -22.12 -6.34 -14.04
N SER A 466 -22.51 -5.83 -12.88
CA SER A 466 -22.32 -4.44 -12.50
C SER A 466 -21.25 -4.33 -11.41
N VAL A 467 -20.19 -3.57 -11.67
CA VAL A 467 -19.08 -3.34 -10.76
C VAL A 467 -18.89 -1.84 -10.51
N THR A 468 -18.20 -1.48 -9.42
CA THR A 468 -17.76 -0.10 -9.19
C THR A 468 -16.30 0.01 -9.62
N GLY A 469 -16.02 0.82 -10.63
CA GLY A 469 -14.66 1.21 -10.96
C GLY A 469 -14.18 2.37 -10.09
N ILE A 470 -12.88 2.40 -9.78
CA ILE A 470 -12.24 3.45 -8.98
C ILE A 470 -10.92 3.82 -9.65
N ALA A 471 -10.71 5.11 -9.94
CA ALA A 471 -9.39 5.61 -10.30
C ALA A 471 -8.64 6.09 -9.06
N TRP A 472 -7.44 5.56 -8.85
CA TRP A 472 -6.43 6.18 -8.01
C TRP A 472 -5.62 7.16 -8.84
N VAL A 473 -5.44 8.39 -8.34
CA VAL A 473 -4.79 9.47 -9.08
C VAL A 473 -3.78 10.18 -8.18
N LYS A 474 -2.52 10.26 -8.63
CA LYS A 474 -1.48 11.16 -8.10
C LYS A 474 -1.14 12.15 -9.20
N THR A 475 -0.92 13.42 -8.87
CA THR A 475 -0.55 14.45 -9.85
C THR A 475 0.16 15.61 -9.14
N TYR A 476 0.80 16.50 -9.92
CA TYR A 476 1.50 17.70 -9.43
C TYR A 476 0.59 18.65 -8.64
N ASP A 477 -0.71 18.64 -8.94
CA ASP A 477 -1.73 19.41 -8.22
C ASP A 477 -2.57 18.48 -7.33
N PRO A 478 -2.27 18.38 -6.03
CA PRO A 478 -2.98 17.48 -5.13
C PRO A 478 -4.47 17.83 -4.97
N TYR A 479 -4.90 19.03 -5.36
CA TYR A 479 -6.28 19.51 -5.30
C TYR A 479 -6.99 19.31 -6.64
N ILE A 480 -7.00 18.07 -7.14
CA ILE A 480 -7.61 17.66 -8.41
C ILE A 480 -9.02 18.26 -8.54
N GLY A 481 -9.25 19.04 -9.61
CA GLY A 481 -10.52 19.71 -9.85
C GLY A 481 -11.62 18.73 -10.27
N LYS A 482 -11.31 17.81 -11.19
CA LYS A 482 -12.21 16.70 -11.56
C LYS A 482 -11.51 15.55 -12.26
N VAL A 483 -12.13 14.37 -12.19
CA VAL A 483 -11.80 13.18 -12.97
C VAL A 483 -13.01 12.81 -13.81
N VAL A 484 -12.82 12.66 -15.12
CA VAL A 484 -13.85 12.33 -16.10
C VAL A 484 -13.59 10.92 -16.63
N PHE A 485 -14.64 10.11 -16.67
CA PHE A 485 -14.61 8.72 -17.15
C PHE A 485 -15.43 8.61 -18.42
N ALA A 486 -14.86 8.02 -19.47
CA ALA A 486 -15.56 7.74 -20.73
C ALA A 486 -15.33 6.30 -21.17
N ILE A 487 -16.40 5.62 -21.60
CA ILE A 487 -16.33 4.28 -22.20
C ILE A 487 -16.66 4.43 -23.69
N ASP A 488 -15.74 3.98 -24.55
CA ASP A 488 -15.81 4.12 -26.01
C ASP A 488 -16.13 5.55 -26.47
N GLY A 489 -15.53 6.53 -25.79
CA GLY A 489 -15.72 7.96 -26.06
C GLY A 489 -16.98 8.58 -25.43
N LYS A 490 -17.91 7.79 -24.89
CA LYS A 490 -19.09 8.30 -24.18
C LYS A 490 -18.78 8.50 -22.70
N GLN A 491 -18.95 9.73 -22.19
CA GLN A 491 -18.78 10.01 -20.76
C GLN A 491 -19.80 9.22 -19.92
N VAL A 492 -19.31 8.46 -18.94
CA VAL A 492 -20.12 7.64 -18.03
C VAL A 492 -20.14 8.18 -16.59
N ALA A 493 -19.11 8.95 -16.19
CA ALA A 493 -19.07 9.57 -14.87
C ALA A 493 -18.14 10.79 -14.83
N GLN A 494 -18.36 11.65 -13.85
CA GLN A 494 -17.43 12.68 -13.41
C GLN A 494 -17.42 12.73 -11.88
N ARG A 495 -16.24 12.94 -11.28
CA ARG A 495 -16.06 13.11 -9.83
C ARG A 495 -15.13 14.27 -9.55
N ASN A 496 -15.46 15.08 -8.55
CA ASN A 496 -14.65 16.24 -8.13
C ASN A 496 -13.97 16.01 -6.78
N GLN A 497 -14.13 14.83 -6.18
CA GLN A 497 -13.56 14.45 -4.89
C GLN A 497 -13.38 12.94 -4.81
N TYR A 498 -12.51 12.51 -3.89
CA TYR A 498 -12.29 11.10 -3.57
C TYR A 498 -13.56 10.44 -2.97
N PRO A 499 -13.74 9.12 -3.18
CA PRO A 499 -13.05 8.31 -4.17
C PRO A 499 -13.51 8.65 -5.60
N TYR A 500 -12.59 8.69 -6.57
CA TYR A 500 -12.92 8.92 -7.98
C TYR A 500 -13.52 7.65 -8.60
N SER A 501 -14.80 7.40 -8.34
CA SER A 501 -15.51 6.20 -8.77
C SER A 501 -16.38 6.40 -10.02
N PHE A 502 -16.62 5.31 -10.74
CA PHE A 502 -17.55 5.23 -11.86
C PHE A 502 -18.31 3.90 -11.85
N PRO A 503 -19.60 3.88 -12.22
CA PRO A 503 -20.32 2.63 -12.41
C PRO A 503 -19.89 1.98 -13.72
N LEU A 504 -19.81 0.65 -13.74
CA LEU A 504 -19.61 -0.14 -14.95
C LEU A 504 -20.61 -1.30 -14.95
N ASP A 505 -21.65 -1.18 -15.76
CA ASP A 505 -22.64 -2.23 -15.96
C ASP A 505 -22.51 -2.84 -17.35
N THR A 506 -22.05 -4.09 -17.39
CA THR A 506 -21.80 -4.83 -18.63
C THR A 506 -23.06 -5.11 -19.44
N ALA A 507 -24.25 -5.04 -18.84
CA ALA A 507 -25.52 -5.14 -19.56
C ALA A 507 -25.77 -3.95 -20.51
N THR A 508 -25.08 -2.81 -20.30
CA THR A 508 -25.21 -1.60 -21.10
C THR A 508 -24.21 -1.52 -22.26
N LEU A 509 -23.32 -2.50 -22.37
CA LEU A 509 -22.25 -2.55 -23.34
C LEU A 509 -22.42 -3.78 -24.24
N THR A 510 -21.94 -3.68 -25.47
CA THR A 510 -21.86 -4.83 -26.38
C THR A 510 -20.88 -5.88 -25.86
N LYS A 511 -20.94 -7.11 -26.35
CA LYS A 511 -19.87 -8.09 -26.07
C LYS A 511 -18.60 -7.71 -26.84
N GLY A 512 -17.43 -7.89 -26.23
CA GLY A 512 -16.14 -7.68 -26.88
C GLY A 512 -15.23 -6.71 -26.12
N SER A 513 -14.27 -6.13 -26.83
CA SER A 513 -13.31 -5.19 -26.25
C SER A 513 -13.88 -3.78 -26.19
N HIS A 514 -13.66 -3.09 -25.08
CA HIS A 514 -14.06 -1.72 -24.81
C HIS A 514 -12.87 -0.89 -24.34
N LYS A 515 -12.94 0.42 -24.55
CA LYS A 515 -11.93 1.37 -24.08
C LYS A 515 -12.48 2.22 -22.97
N LEU A 516 -11.85 2.17 -21.80
CA LEU A 516 -12.08 3.13 -20.71
C LEU A 516 -11.02 4.21 -20.76
N GLN A 517 -11.45 5.46 -20.91
CA GLN A 517 -10.61 6.65 -20.79
C GLN A 517 -10.89 7.36 -19.48
N VAL A 518 -9.82 7.71 -18.76
CA VAL A 518 -9.84 8.53 -17.55
C VAL A 518 -9.04 9.79 -17.81
N THR A 519 -9.69 10.94 -17.72
CA THR A 519 -9.07 12.26 -17.91
C THR A 519 -9.08 13.01 -16.58
N VAL A 520 -7.91 13.45 -16.15
CA VAL A 520 -7.69 14.16 -14.89
C VAL A 520 -7.50 15.64 -15.18
N TYR A 521 -8.25 16.48 -14.49
CA TYR A 521 -8.11 17.93 -14.55
C TYR A 521 -7.61 18.47 -13.22
N ASP A 522 -6.63 19.36 -13.28
CA ASP A 522 -6.08 20.02 -12.09
C ASP A 522 -7.06 21.03 -11.48
N SER A 523 -6.69 21.67 -10.36
CA SER A 523 -7.53 22.66 -9.66
C SER A 523 -7.88 23.88 -10.53
N LYS A 524 -7.12 24.13 -11.59
CA LYS A 524 -7.30 25.24 -12.54
C LYS A 524 -8.10 24.83 -13.78
N GLY A 525 -8.56 23.59 -13.85
CA GLY A 525 -9.33 23.05 -14.98
C GLY A 525 -8.48 22.70 -16.21
N ARG A 526 -7.16 22.63 -16.08
CA ARG A 526 -6.26 22.16 -17.16
C ARG A 526 -6.22 20.64 -17.15
N GLU A 527 -6.14 20.03 -18.33
CA GLU A 527 -5.91 18.58 -18.43
C GLU A 527 -4.50 18.26 -17.89
N ALA A 528 -4.45 17.59 -16.73
CA ALA A 528 -3.20 17.18 -16.11
C ALA A 528 -2.64 15.91 -16.78
N SER A 529 -3.53 14.94 -17.05
CA SER A 529 -3.20 13.72 -17.78
C SER A 529 -4.46 12.99 -18.24
N LYS A 530 -4.27 12.03 -19.15
CA LYS A 530 -5.31 11.15 -19.69
C LYS A 530 -4.74 9.75 -19.86
N LYS A 531 -5.44 8.74 -19.33
CA LYS A 531 -5.10 7.33 -19.50
C LYS A 531 -6.24 6.59 -20.18
N THR A 532 -5.92 5.75 -21.15
CA THR A 532 -6.89 4.83 -21.78
C THR A 532 -6.45 3.41 -21.52
N VAL A 533 -7.35 2.57 -21.01
CA VAL A 533 -7.15 1.13 -20.79
C VAL A 533 -8.21 0.34 -21.55
N ASN A 534 -7.84 -0.85 -22.00
CA ASN A 534 -8.79 -1.78 -22.60
C ASN A 534 -9.37 -2.68 -21.51
N PHE A 535 -10.65 -3.04 -21.64
CA PHE A 535 -11.28 -4.11 -20.87
C PHE A 535 -12.22 -4.90 -21.79
N LYS A 536 -12.62 -6.09 -21.38
CA LYS A 536 -13.55 -6.91 -22.15
C LYS A 536 -14.89 -6.99 -21.45
N VAL A 537 -15.98 -6.89 -22.21
CA VAL A 537 -17.33 -7.18 -21.77
C VAL A 537 -17.75 -8.53 -22.31
N GLY A 538 -18.19 -9.39 -21.40
CA GLY A 538 -18.93 -10.58 -21.75
C GLY A 538 -18.39 -11.87 -21.14
N ASN A 539 -19.24 -12.88 -21.21
CA ASN A 539 -18.84 -14.25 -21.06
C ASN A 539 -18.28 -14.63 -22.44
N ALA A 540 -16.99 -14.93 -22.54
CA ALA A 540 -16.46 -15.64 -23.70
C ALA A 540 -17.11 -17.03 -23.81
N VAL A 541 -18.39 -17.10 -24.21
CA VAL A 541 -19.14 -18.30 -24.60
C VAL A 541 -18.86 -18.60 -26.09
N GLY A 542 -17.79 -18.04 -26.66
CA GLY A 542 -17.30 -18.45 -27.97
C GLY A 542 -16.68 -19.84 -27.87
N ASP A 543 -17.19 -20.77 -28.67
CA ASP A 543 -16.72 -22.14 -28.91
C ASP A 543 -16.72 -23.09 -27.70
N ILE A 544 -17.88 -23.24 -27.03
CA ILE A 544 -18.09 -24.40 -26.14
C ILE A 544 -18.68 -25.55 -26.97
N SER A 545 -17.82 -26.50 -27.33
CA SER A 545 -18.20 -27.73 -28.04
C SER A 545 -18.99 -28.68 -27.14
N GLU A 546 -19.67 -29.66 -27.73
CA GLU A 546 -20.31 -30.72 -26.96
C GLU A 546 -19.29 -31.45 -26.06
N GLY A 547 -19.64 -31.64 -24.79
CA GLY A 547 -18.73 -32.21 -23.78
C GLY A 547 -17.77 -31.21 -23.13
N GLN A 548 -17.80 -29.93 -23.52
CA GLN A 548 -17.06 -28.86 -22.84
C GLN A 548 -17.96 -28.09 -21.86
N VAL A 549 -17.35 -27.65 -20.76
CA VAL A 549 -17.96 -26.77 -19.77
C VAL A 549 -17.01 -25.61 -19.52
N LYS A 550 -17.49 -24.38 -19.74
CA LYS A 550 -16.76 -23.17 -19.35
C LYS A 550 -17.34 -22.63 -18.05
N MET A 551 -16.49 -22.51 -17.04
CA MET A 551 -16.82 -21.88 -15.77
C MET A 551 -15.94 -20.67 -15.56
N TYR A 552 -16.42 -19.72 -14.79
CA TYR A 552 -15.68 -18.53 -14.45
C TYR A 552 -15.44 -18.50 -12.95
N LEU A 553 -14.26 -18.01 -12.55
CA LEU A 553 -13.98 -17.76 -11.16
C LEU A 553 -15.06 -16.82 -10.60
N ASN A 554 -15.60 -17.21 -9.45
CA ASN A 554 -16.55 -16.46 -8.64
C ASN A 554 -17.94 -16.28 -9.25
N GLU A 555 -18.25 -17.00 -10.33
CA GLU A 555 -19.60 -17.11 -10.88
C GLU A 555 -20.24 -18.44 -10.56
N LYS A 556 -21.52 -18.40 -10.17
CA LYS A 556 -22.33 -19.61 -9.99
C LYS A 556 -22.78 -20.19 -11.31
N TYR A 557 -22.84 -19.42 -12.39
CA TYR A 557 -23.29 -19.95 -13.66
C TYR A 557 -22.12 -20.56 -14.44
N VAL A 558 -22.31 -21.79 -14.88
CA VAL A 558 -21.45 -22.48 -15.84
C VAL A 558 -22.11 -22.48 -17.21
N HIS A 559 -21.30 -22.48 -18.25
CA HIS A 559 -21.74 -22.41 -19.63
C HIS A 559 -21.41 -23.73 -20.34
N THR A 560 -22.40 -24.25 -21.05
CA THR A 560 -22.32 -25.45 -21.89
C THR A 560 -22.80 -25.11 -23.30
N ASN A 561 -22.63 -26.03 -24.25
CA ASN A 561 -23.24 -25.92 -25.57
C ASN A 561 -24.79 -25.88 -25.52
N LYS A 562 -25.42 -26.36 -24.43
CA LYS A 562 -26.88 -26.42 -24.23
C LYS A 562 -27.42 -25.24 -23.41
N GLY A 563 -26.58 -24.27 -23.04
CA GLY A 563 -26.97 -23.12 -22.23
C GLY A 563 -26.26 -23.05 -20.87
N LYS A 564 -26.85 -22.32 -19.93
CA LYS A 564 -26.26 -22.08 -18.60
C LYS A 564 -26.85 -23.01 -17.54
N THR A 565 -26.01 -23.46 -16.60
CA THR A 565 -26.42 -24.21 -15.40
C THR A 565 -25.90 -23.48 -14.17
N GLU A 566 -26.66 -23.47 -13.07
CA GLU A 566 -26.23 -22.85 -11.82
C GLU A 566 -25.51 -23.86 -10.91
N LEU A 567 -24.41 -23.44 -10.32
CA LEU A 567 -23.65 -24.13 -9.29
C LEU A 567 -24.15 -23.71 -7.90
N PRO A 568 -24.12 -24.62 -6.92
CA PRO A 568 -24.48 -24.27 -5.54
C PRO A 568 -23.60 -23.12 -4.99
N VAL A 569 -22.30 -23.17 -5.33
CA VAL A 569 -21.29 -22.18 -4.95
C VAL A 569 -20.31 -22.01 -6.12
N ALA A 570 -19.80 -20.79 -6.32
CA ALA A 570 -18.88 -20.47 -7.41
C ALA A 570 -17.48 -21.08 -7.21
N PRO A 571 -16.74 -21.40 -8.29
CA PRO A 571 -15.30 -21.69 -8.24
C PRO A 571 -14.53 -20.50 -7.67
N PHE A 572 -13.42 -20.72 -6.97
CA PHE A 572 -12.59 -19.63 -6.45
C PHE A 572 -11.11 -20.03 -6.42
N VAL A 573 -10.22 -19.06 -6.21
CA VAL A 573 -8.78 -19.30 -6.06
C VAL A 573 -8.40 -19.26 -4.58
N ARG A 574 -7.60 -20.24 -4.16
CA ARG A 574 -6.95 -20.32 -2.85
C ARG A 574 -5.59 -20.98 -3.02
N ASP A 575 -4.55 -20.52 -2.34
CA ASP A 575 -3.19 -21.11 -2.47
C ASP A 575 -2.69 -21.16 -3.92
N ASN A 576 -3.06 -20.14 -4.72
CA ASN A 576 -2.77 -20.13 -6.16
C ASN A 576 -3.28 -21.39 -6.89
N ARG A 577 -4.40 -21.95 -6.42
CA ARG A 577 -5.11 -23.08 -7.03
C ARG A 577 -6.59 -22.78 -7.13
N THR A 578 -7.15 -23.11 -8.29
CA THR A 578 -8.58 -23.07 -8.53
C THR A 578 -9.25 -24.25 -7.82
N LEU A 579 -10.17 -23.92 -6.92
CA LEU A 579 -11.07 -24.86 -6.25
C LEU A 579 -12.43 -24.84 -6.94
N VAL A 580 -12.97 -26.03 -7.23
CA VAL A 580 -14.26 -26.21 -7.91
C VAL A 580 -15.19 -27.14 -7.11
N PRO A 581 -16.53 -26.99 -7.22
CA PRO A 581 -17.46 -27.92 -6.61
C PRO A 581 -17.26 -29.34 -7.13
N LEU A 582 -16.90 -30.26 -6.23
CA LEU A 582 -16.47 -31.62 -6.57
C LEU A 582 -17.52 -32.40 -7.37
N ARG A 583 -18.78 -32.38 -6.93
CA ARG A 583 -19.85 -33.15 -7.58
C ARG A 583 -20.06 -32.69 -9.02
N PHE A 584 -20.01 -31.37 -9.24
CA PHE A 584 -20.16 -30.80 -10.56
C PHE A 584 -19.01 -31.21 -11.48
N ILE A 585 -17.76 -30.96 -11.06
CA ILE A 585 -16.59 -31.25 -11.90
C ILE A 585 -16.44 -32.76 -12.17
N SER A 586 -16.75 -33.61 -11.20
CA SER A 586 -16.69 -35.07 -11.38
C SER A 586 -17.73 -35.55 -12.39
N GLY A 587 -18.93 -34.97 -12.37
CA GLY A 587 -19.96 -35.24 -13.39
C GLY A 587 -19.52 -34.85 -14.80
N VAL A 588 -18.87 -33.69 -14.97
CA VAL A 588 -18.29 -33.26 -16.26
C VAL A 588 -17.23 -34.24 -16.75
N LEU A 589 -16.45 -34.81 -15.83
CA LEU A 589 -15.37 -35.77 -16.11
C LEU A 589 -15.83 -37.23 -16.12
N GLY A 590 -17.14 -37.50 -16.05
CA GLY A 590 -17.72 -38.85 -16.09
C GLY A 590 -17.34 -39.73 -14.90
N ALA A 591 -17.21 -39.14 -13.71
CA ALA A 591 -16.84 -39.83 -12.47
C ALA A 591 -17.93 -39.74 -11.39
N ASP A 592 -18.12 -40.83 -10.67
CA ASP A 592 -19.03 -40.93 -9.54
C ASP A 592 -18.37 -40.50 -8.24
N VAL A 593 -19.13 -39.84 -7.36
CA VAL A 593 -18.64 -39.35 -6.06
C VAL A 593 -19.43 -39.97 -4.92
N ALA A 594 -18.72 -40.63 -4.00
CA ALA A 594 -19.25 -41.12 -2.74
C ALA A 594 -18.59 -40.39 -1.55
N TRP A 595 -19.40 -39.99 -0.58
CA TRP A 595 -18.95 -39.34 0.65
C TRP A 595 -19.16 -40.25 1.86
N ASN A 596 -18.14 -40.36 2.72
CA ASN A 596 -18.22 -41.02 4.00
C ASN A 596 -18.06 -40.00 5.13
N GLY A 597 -19.18 -39.68 5.79
CA GLY A 597 -19.22 -38.67 6.85
C GLY A 597 -18.44 -39.05 8.11
N LYS A 598 -18.29 -40.34 8.44
CA LYS A 598 -17.53 -40.79 9.62
C LYS A 598 -16.02 -40.61 9.41
N ALA A 599 -15.53 -40.96 8.23
CA ALA A 599 -14.11 -40.87 7.87
C ALA A 599 -13.72 -39.50 7.29
N LYS A 600 -14.68 -38.61 7.05
CA LYS A 600 -14.52 -37.36 6.27
C LYS A 600 -13.82 -37.59 4.93
N SER A 601 -14.08 -38.76 4.33
CA SER A 601 -13.40 -39.21 3.12
C SER A 601 -14.32 -39.15 1.91
N ILE A 602 -13.74 -38.77 0.78
CA ILE A 602 -14.36 -38.61 -0.53
C ILE A 602 -13.78 -39.69 -1.42
N THR A 603 -14.62 -40.55 -2.01
CA THR A 603 -14.20 -41.50 -3.04
C THR A 603 -14.74 -41.03 -4.38
N ILE A 604 -13.87 -40.85 -5.36
CA ILE A 604 -14.20 -40.46 -6.73
C ILE A 604 -13.83 -41.63 -7.64
N LYS A 605 -14.80 -42.17 -8.38
CA LYS A 605 -14.62 -43.32 -9.28
C LYS A 605 -14.84 -42.88 -10.72
N GLY A 606 -13.77 -42.81 -11.50
CA GLY A 606 -13.81 -42.56 -12.95
C GLY A 606 -12.69 -43.31 -13.64
N ALA A 607 -11.90 -42.62 -14.48
CA ALA A 607 -10.71 -43.22 -15.10
C ALA A 607 -9.69 -43.75 -14.06
N SER A 608 -9.61 -43.11 -12.90
CA SER A 608 -8.91 -43.60 -11.71
C SER A 608 -9.85 -43.60 -10.51
N THR A 609 -9.53 -44.41 -9.49
CA THR A 609 -10.16 -44.31 -8.16
C THR A 609 -9.34 -43.36 -7.29
N ILE A 610 -9.93 -42.23 -6.93
CA ILE A 610 -9.30 -41.22 -6.08
C ILE A 610 -9.97 -41.26 -4.70
N VAL A 611 -9.18 -41.30 -3.63
CA VAL A 611 -9.68 -41.14 -2.25
C VAL A 611 -9.04 -39.90 -1.62
N LEU A 612 -9.86 -38.93 -1.26
CA LEU A 612 -9.42 -37.69 -0.62
C LEU A 612 -10.01 -37.59 0.79
N THR A 613 -9.33 -36.89 1.69
CA THR A 613 -9.86 -36.59 3.03
C THR A 613 -9.94 -35.09 3.21
N GLU A 614 -11.08 -34.59 3.72
CA GLU A 614 -11.27 -33.17 3.96
C GLU A 614 -10.20 -32.61 4.91
N GLY A 615 -9.60 -31.47 4.56
CA GLY A 615 -8.52 -30.84 5.32
C GLY A 615 -7.14 -31.49 5.18
N SER A 616 -7.02 -32.61 4.47
CA SER A 616 -5.74 -33.30 4.22
C SER A 616 -5.16 -32.98 2.83
N LYS A 617 -3.85 -32.71 2.78
CA LYS A 617 -3.08 -32.66 1.52
C LYS A 617 -2.61 -34.04 1.05
N LYS A 618 -2.98 -35.13 1.73
CA LYS A 618 -2.71 -36.50 1.32
C LYS A 618 -3.98 -37.12 0.73
N GLY A 619 -3.83 -37.80 -0.40
CA GLY A 619 -4.89 -38.58 -1.04
C GLY A 619 -4.34 -39.89 -1.60
N LEU A 620 -5.23 -40.75 -2.08
CA LEU A 620 -4.88 -41.98 -2.78
C LEU A 620 -5.36 -41.90 -4.23
N VAL A 621 -4.55 -42.35 -5.18
CA VAL A 621 -4.93 -42.59 -6.58
C VAL A 621 -4.62 -44.04 -6.89
N ASN A 622 -5.65 -44.82 -7.22
CA ASN A 622 -5.55 -46.28 -7.44
C ASN A 622 -4.80 -47.00 -6.31
N GLY A 623 -5.07 -46.59 -5.06
CA GLY A 623 -4.46 -47.15 -3.86
C GLY A 623 -3.06 -46.62 -3.51
N LYS A 624 -2.42 -45.80 -4.36
CA LYS A 624 -1.11 -45.20 -4.09
C LYS A 624 -1.25 -43.80 -3.48
N GLU A 625 -0.49 -43.50 -2.44
CA GLU A 625 -0.49 -42.18 -1.81
C GLU A 625 0.08 -41.11 -2.76
N VAL A 626 -0.62 -39.98 -2.82
CA VAL A 626 -0.24 -38.78 -3.58
C VAL A 626 -0.47 -37.53 -2.74
N LYS A 627 0.30 -36.48 -3.03
CA LYS A 627 0.20 -35.18 -2.36
C LYS A 627 -0.60 -34.20 -3.22
N LEU A 628 -1.53 -33.49 -2.60
CA LEU A 628 -2.29 -32.39 -3.18
C LEU A 628 -1.63 -31.05 -2.84
N ASP A 629 -1.70 -30.10 -3.77
CA ASP A 629 -1.23 -28.73 -3.53
C ASP A 629 -2.06 -28.04 -2.44
N VAL A 630 -3.37 -28.29 -2.46
CA VAL A 630 -4.38 -27.72 -1.55
C VAL A 630 -5.33 -28.83 -1.11
N ALA A 631 -5.67 -28.83 0.18
CA ALA A 631 -6.58 -29.82 0.73
C ALA A 631 -8.03 -29.58 0.24
N PRO A 632 -8.84 -30.64 0.07
CA PRO A 632 -10.28 -30.48 -0.12
C PRO A 632 -10.91 -29.78 1.09
N ILE A 633 -11.92 -28.95 0.85
CA ILE A 633 -12.60 -28.17 1.90
C ILE A 633 -14.11 -28.21 1.72
N ASN A 634 -14.86 -28.31 2.81
CA ASN A 634 -16.31 -28.10 2.79
C ASN A 634 -16.64 -26.62 3.06
N ILE A 635 -17.40 -26.00 2.15
CA ILE A 635 -17.95 -24.67 2.34
C ILE A 635 -19.47 -24.77 2.18
N GLN A 636 -20.21 -24.46 3.24
CA GLN A 636 -21.69 -24.46 3.25
C GLN A 636 -22.29 -25.76 2.70
N GLY A 637 -21.72 -26.92 3.05
CA GLY A 637 -22.19 -28.23 2.60
C GLY A 637 -21.70 -28.65 1.21
N THR A 638 -20.95 -27.80 0.51
CA THR A 638 -20.34 -28.11 -0.79
C THR A 638 -18.86 -28.45 -0.62
N THR A 639 -18.45 -29.65 -1.04
CA THR A 639 -17.04 -30.05 -1.08
C THR A 639 -16.33 -29.46 -2.29
N PHE A 640 -15.22 -28.78 -2.05
CA PHE A 640 -14.33 -28.21 -3.05
C PHE A 640 -13.04 -29.01 -3.16
N VAL A 641 -12.53 -29.13 -4.38
CA VAL A 641 -11.31 -29.87 -4.71
C VAL A 641 -10.43 -29.09 -5.68
N PRO A 642 -9.09 -29.27 -5.65
CA PRO A 642 -8.20 -28.67 -6.63
C PRO A 642 -8.54 -29.18 -8.03
N LEU A 643 -8.98 -28.27 -8.90
CA LEU A 643 -9.45 -28.60 -10.24
C LEU A 643 -8.38 -29.36 -11.03
N ARG A 644 -7.13 -28.86 -11.01
CA ARG A 644 -5.99 -29.49 -11.69
C ARG A 644 -5.81 -30.95 -11.26
N PHE A 645 -5.78 -31.20 -9.96
CA PHE A 645 -5.56 -32.54 -9.40
C PHE A 645 -6.65 -33.52 -9.85
N VAL A 646 -7.91 -33.13 -9.75
CA VAL A 646 -9.03 -34.01 -10.13
C VAL A 646 -9.04 -34.24 -11.65
N ASN A 647 -8.78 -33.22 -12.44
CA ASN A 647 -8.73 -33.33 -13.89
C ASN A 647 -7.58 -34.21 -14.40
N GLU A 648 -6.37 -34.06 -13.85
CA GLU A 648 -5.20 -34.86 -14.23
C GLU A 648 -5.43 -36.35 -13.96
N ASN A 649 -6.07 -36.69 -12.84
CA ASN A 649 -6.27 -38.09 -12.43
C ASN A 649 -7.52 -38.74 -13.02
N LEU A 650 -8.50 -37.96 -13.47
CA LEU A 650 -9.70 -38.46 -14.15
C LEU A 650 -9.63 -38.39 -15.67
N GLY A 651 -8.52 -37.89 -16.23
CA GLY A 651 -8.29 -37.87 -17.67
C GLY A 651 -9.09 -36.78 -18.41
N GLY A 652 -9.24 -35.60 -17.81
CA GLY A 652 -9.83 -34.44 -18.50
C GLY A 652 -8.79 -33.49 -19.11
N ASN A 653 -9.27 -32.52 -19.88
CA ASN A 653 -8.50 -31.39 -20.38
C ASN A 653 -8.97 -30.11 -19.67
N ILE A 654 -8.02 -29.26 -19.25
CA ILE A 654 -8.30 -27.92 -18.73
C ILE A 654 -7.56 -26.89 -19.57
N ASN A 655 -8.25 -25.81 -19.92
CA ASN A 655 -7.65 -24.56 -20.31
C ASN A 655 -8.06 -23.45 -19.32
N PHE A 656 -7.08 -22.78 -18.72
CA PHE A 656 -7.33 -21.65 -17.82
C PHE A 656 -6.84 -20.36 -18.48
N ASP A 657 -7.75 -19.40 -18.63
CA ASP A 657 -7.44 -18.05 -19.07
C ASP A 657 -7.47 -17.13 -17.84
N SER A 658 -6.30 -16.68 -17.40
CA SER A 658 -6.15 -15.80 -16.23
C SER A 658 -6.67 -14.39 -16.47
N LYS A 659 -6.67 -13.88 -17.71
CA LYS A 659 -7.19 -12.55 -18.06
C LYS A 659 -8.72 -12.53 -18.06
N GLU A 660 -9.33 -13.65 -18.45
CA GLU A 660 -10.78 -13.83 -18.37
C GLU A 660 -11.23 -14.44 -17.05
N GLY A 661 -10.32 -14.92 -16.19
CA GLY A 661 -10.68 -15.75 -15.04
C GLY A 661 -11.53 -16.96 -15.43
N SER A 662 -11.32 -17.50 -16.64
CA SER A 662 -12.14 -18.53 -17.25
C SER A 662 -11.45 -19.88 -17.23
N ILE A 663 -12.25 -20.93 -17.06
CA ILE A 663 -11.80 -22.30 -16.96
C ILE A 663 -12.66 -23.11 -17.93
N LEU A 664 -12.06 -23.61 -19.00
CA LEU A 664 -12.69 -24.55 -19.91
C LEU A 664 -12.26 -25.97 -19.51
N VAL A 665 -13.24 -26.82 -19.20
CA VAL A 665 -13.03 -28.23 -18.84
C VAL A 665 -13.72 -29.11 -19.86
N SER A 666 -13.08 -30.21 -20.25
CA SER A 666 -13.73 -31.28 -21.00
C SER A 666 -13.21 -32.64 -20.57
N ALA A 667 -14.00 -33.70 -20.74
CA ALA A 667 -13.45 -35.05 -20.73
C ALA A 667 -12.47 -35.21 -21.92
N LYS A 668 -11.44 -36.06 -21.80
CA LYS A 668 -10.70 -36.50 -23.00
C LYS A 668 -11.65 -37.31 -23.89
N ALA A 669 -11.55 -37.11 -25.20
CA ALA A 669 -12.20 -37.98 -26.16
C ALA A 669 -11.74 -39.42 -25.90
N LYS A 670 -12.69 -40.37 -25.87
CA LYS A 670 -12.41 -41.80 -25.73
C LYS A 670 -11.75 -42.36 -26.99
#